data_AF-A0A523X0P6-F1
#
_entry.id   AF-A0A523X0P6-F1
#
_cell.length_a   1.000
_cell.length_b   1.000
_cell.length_c   1.000
_cell.angle_alpha   90.00
_cell.angle_beta   90.00
_cell.angle_gamma   90.00
#
_symmetry.space_group_name_H-M   'P 1'
#
loop_
_entity.id
_entity.type
_entity.pdbx_description
1 polymer ?
#
loop_
_entity_poly.entity_id
_entity_poly.type
_entity_poly.pdbx_seq_one_letter_code
_entity_poly.pdbx_strand_id
1 'polypeptide(L)'
;MDREYSGLEKRLFVVLIIASIIIVSGFAYLYLDGGKAPIESSLIGVIDIDGAIISVEETDLISDAINRAISNSSIKAVVIKIDSPGGFAHLVEQIYLDVLELKQHKPVVASVVTALSGGYYIAVAADLIVTHPSSMLGNIGVLGVAPESYVPSESNLDTGPYKVMGFSQLLFPFNISNVLENFAGAVEESRGPRLELSPSTLRRGMIYMGTEAIGVGLADEIGSLQKAAQHAAAEAGVETYTVVDVVSEGEAAGVSASHQNATGVPWREMTLATLNTLNPPPAIYYIYLPSTAYSFGNETAVSTADLNGEVLPATKKGSVVVDLSHGNRVPPEAFHLLSAELAMRGVVTGYGDTWDQVESSLSSAACLIVAAPTEPYTADEFQAVKEFVSEGRILLMFYDPASEFNDAQAPLWPINSLANRWGLAFARGYIYDEEDHYGLYRNIYVRDFENTTVTRGLECLVLFTATHLHSTDSDAAWSSGDAYSSSSERQGKYAPISVIDKGNGTAVAFGDITFIMEPYAYLEDNYDLIMNLVYRIAEIEVPDIEPEPEPEYNVTAPDLPVGTVKVYRETIDGEERDVLWTRSSENQTWVERPDSTTTYHFDEEGNLLSWESDGMEQVYDDPVPDLPYPLTEDLGWAYRVGYNLTLDDDPWRGVLQHHGQVVGFEYVEAGDNETYWCAKVSVVETDEIDRIEDVLTINSMELLWVSQEAGLVKAESDVTYYIDGDLVLEESRSLLMVSIDKGEG
;
A
#
# COMPACT_ATOMS: atom_id res chain seq x y z
N MET A 1 -29.44 30.11 -120.57
CA MET A 1 -29.17 28.67 -120.79
C MET A 1 -28.54 28.20 -119.50
N ASP A 2 -29.41 27.72 -118.61
CA ASP A 2 -29.18 27.54 -117.17
C ASP A 2 -28.68 26.13 -116.84
N ARG A 3 -27.65 26.12 -115.97
CA ARG A 3 -27.41 25.19 -114.87
C ARG A 3 -27.50 23.68 -115.13
N GLU A 4 -26.35 23.10 -115.49
CA GLU A 4 -26.04 21.69 -115.26
C GLU A 4 -24.60 21.51 -114.72
N TYR A 5 -24.31 22.11 -113.56
CA TYR A 5 -23.10 21.84 -112.76
C TYR A 5 -23.50 21.93 -111.28
N SER A 6 -24.01 20.85 -110.67
CA SER A 6 -24.41 20.86 -109.25
C SER A 6 -24.47 19.46 -108.58
N GLY A 7 -24.05 18.38 -109.25
CA GLY A 7 -24.09 17.04 -108.66
C GLY A 7 -22.73 16.52 -108.18
N LEU A 8 -21.70 16.67 -109.02
CA LEU A 8 -20.42 15.99 -108.82
C LEU A 8 -19.50 16.73 -107.83
N GLU A 9 -19.42 18.06 -107.90
CA GLU A 9 -18.58 18.87 -107.00
C GLU A 9 -19.09 18.83 -105.55
N LYS A 10 -20.42 18.80 -105.34
CA LYS A 10 -21.00 18.66 -104.00
C LYS A 10 -20.70 17.30 -103.37
N ARG A 11 -20.69 16.22 -104.16
CA ARG A 11 -20.35 14.87 -103.67
C ARG A 11 -18.86 14.75 -103.34
N LEU A 12 -17.99 15.33 -104.18
CA LEU A 12 -16.55 15.35 -103.91
C LEU A 12 -16.22 16.19 -102.66
N PHE A 13 -16.91 17.32 -102.48
CA PHE A 13 -16.73 18.18 -101.30
C PHE A 13 -17.20 17.50 -100.00
N VAL A 14 -18.33 16.78 -100.05
CA VAL A 14 -18.82 15.99 -98.89
C VAL A 14 -17.89 14.82 -98.58
N VAL A 15 -17.38 14.12 -99.60
CA VAL A 15 -16.41 13.02 -99.39
C VAL A 15 -15.09 13.53 -98.80
N LEU A 16 -14.61 14.70 -99.24
CA LEU A 16 -13.40 15.32 -98.69
C LEU A 16 -13.60 15.82 -97.24
N ILE A 17 -14.79 16.32 -96.90
CA ILE A 17 -15.13 16.68 -95.52
C ILE A 17 -15.24 15.44 -94.64
N ILE A 18 -15.86 14.36 -95.13
CA ILE A 18 -15.96 13.11 -94.36
C ILE A 18 -14.57 12.49 -94.20
N ALA A 19 -13.73 12.50 -95.24
CA ALA A 19 -12.35 12.03 -95.16
C ALA A 19 -11.51 12.90 -94.21
N SER A 20 -11.68 14.23 -94.21
CA SER A 20 -10.98 15.10 -93.27
C SER A 20 -11.48 14.90 -91.84
N ILE A 21 -12.78 14.70 -91.63
CA ILE A 21 -13.34 14.37 -90.31
C ILE A 21 -12.82 13.01 -89.84
N ILE A 22 -12.72 12.00 -90.71
CA ILE A 22 -12.17 10.68 -90.35
C ILE A 22 -10.67 10.77 -90.05
N ILE A 23 -9.92 11.55 -90.82
CA ILE A 23 -8.47 11.75 -90.59
C ILE A 23 -8.24 12.57 -89.31
N VAL A 24 -9.03 13.62 -89.07
CA VAL A 24 -8.96 14.43 -87.85
C VAL A 24 -9.47 13.64 -86.65
N SER A 25 -10.47 12.77 -86.81
CA SER A 25 -10.94 11.88 -85.75
C SER A 25 -9.97 10.74 -85.48
N GLY A 26 -9.27 10.24 -86.50
CA GLY A 26 -8.20 9.25 -86.37
C GLY A 26 -6.94 9.85 -85.74
N PHE A 27 -6.58 11.09 -86.10
CA PHE A 27 -5.52 11.84 -85.43
C PHE A 27 -5.93 12.23 -84.01
N ALA A 28 -7.16 12.67 -83.77
CA ALA A 28 -7.68 12.96 -82.43
C ALA A 28 -7.75 11.68 -81.59
N TYR A 29 -8.13 10.54 -82.17
CA TYR A 29 -8.05 9.25 -81.50
C TYR A 29 -6.60 8.91 -81.16
N LEU A 30 -5.63 9.01 -82.07
CA LEU A 30 -4.22 8.74 -81.78
C LEU A 30 -3.54 9.78 -80.87
N TYR A 31 -4.08 11.00 -80.76
CA TYR A 31 -3.58 12.08 -79.90
C TYR A 31 -4.25 12.06 -78.51
N LEU A 32 -5.49 11.59 -78.41
CA LEU A 32 -6.21 11.31 -77.15
C LEU A 32 -5.80 9.94 -76.57
N ASP A 33 -5.53 8.97 -77.43
CA ASP A 33 -4.96 7.63 -77.15
C ASP A 33 -3.44 7.66 -77.28
N GLY A 34 -2.82 8.82 -76.98
CA GLY A 34 -1.39 9.02 -77.01
C GLY A 34 -0.67 7.83 -76.38
N GLY A 35 -0.02 7.04 -77.25
CA GLY A 35 0.54 5.74 -76.95
C GLY A 35 1.41 5.73 -75.69
N LYS A 36 0.80 5.40 -74.57
CA LYS A 36 1.42 4.79 -73.42
C LYS A 36 0.65 3.50 -73.19
N ALA A 37 1.32 2.36 -73.42
CA ALA A 37 0.90 1.12 -72.77
C ALA A 37 0.64 1.44 -71.29
N PRO A 38 -0.39 0.87 -70.64
CA PRO A 38 -0.52 1.00 -69.20
C PRO A 38 0.74 0.36 -68.61
N ILE A 39 1.67 1.19 -68.17
CA ILE A 39 2.67 0.76 -67.20
C ILE A 39 1.79 0.47 -65.98
N GLU A 40 1.50 -0.80 -65.70
CA GLU A 40 1.19 -1.19 -64.32
C GLU A 40 2.35 -0.66 -63.50
N SER A 41 2.14 0.45 -62.79
CA SER A 41 3.18 1.07 -62.00
C SER A 41 3.59 0.05 -60.96
N SER A 42 4.79 -0.51 -61.11
CA SER A 42 5.34 -1.42 -60.10
C SER A 42 5.44 -0.64 -58.79
N LEU A 43 4.83 -1.16 -57.73
CA LEU A 43 4.77 -0.50 -56.44
C LEU A 43 5.80 -1.10 -55.50
N ILE A 44 6.45 -0.25 -54.71
CA ILE A 44 7.21 -0.65 -53.54
C ILE A 44 6.38 -0.24 -52.34
N GLY A 45 5.87 -1.22 -51.61
CA GLY A 45 5.04 -1.00 -50.42
C GLY A 45 5.91 -0.60 -49.24
N VAL A 46 5.49 0.38 -48.45
CA VAL A 46 6.08 0.71 -47.16
C VAL A 46 5.09 0.34 -46.07
N ILE A 47 5.58 -0.36 -45.04
CA ILE A 47 4.84 -0.66 -43.82
C ILE A 47 5.62 -0.04 -42.66
N ASP A 48 4.96 0.85 -41.92
CA ASP A 48 5.56 1.59 -40.82
C ASP A 48 5.31 0.84 -39.49
N ILE A 49 6.38 0.65 -38.71
CA ILE A 49 6.34 0.14 -37.33
C ILE A 49 6.94 1.24 -36.46
N ASP A 50 6.08 2.00 -35.79
CA ASP A 50 6.44 3.17 -35.00
C ASP A 50 6.02 2.98 -33.53
N GLY A 51 6.91 3.32 -32.60
CA GLY A 51 6.63 3.25 -31.18
C GLY A 51 6.69 1.84 -30.57
N ALA A 52 6.18 1.73 -29.34
CA ALA A 52 6.22 0.49 -28.57
C ALA A 52 5.07 -0.45 -29.01
N ILE A 53 5.38 -1.73 -29.22
CA ILE A 53 4.43 -2.73 -29.73
C ILE A 53 3.68 -3.34 -28.55
N ILE A 54 2.62 -2.67 -28.11
CA ILE A 54 1.86 -3.01 -26.89
C ILE A 54 0.33 -3.09 -27.11
N SER A 55 -0.14 -2.91 -28.35
CA SER A 55 -1.56 -3.00 -28.71
C SER A 55 -1.78 -4.14 -29.70
N VAL A 56 -2.82 -4.94 -29.42
CA VAL A 56 -3.29 -5.99 -30.33
C VAL A 56 -3.83 -5.36 -31.60
N GLU A 57 -4.58 -4.26 -31.50
CA GLU A 57 -5.17 -3.57 -32.65
C GLU A 57 -4.10 -3.03 -33.60
N GLU A 58 -3.04 -2.40 -33.08
CA GLU A 58 -1.91 -1.93 -33.89
C GLU A 58 -1.19 -3.10 -34.58
N THR A 59 -1.04 -4.22 -33.86
CA THR A 59 -0.43 -5.45 -34.39
C THR A 59 -1.26 -6.08 -35.52
N ASP A 60 -2.59 -6.12 -35.36
CA ASP A 60 -3.52 -6.63 -36.37
C ASP A 60 -3.51 -5.76 -37.63
N LEU A 61 -3.41 -4.43 -37.49
CA LEU A 61 -3.28 -3.52 -38.63
C LEU A 61 -1.98 -3.75 -39.42
N ILE A 62 -0.87 -4.00 -38.73
CA ILE A 62 0.41 -4.35 -39.36
C ILE A 62 0.28 -5.70 -40.09
N SER A 63 -0.34 -6.70 -39.44
CA SER A 63 -0.58 -8.02 -40.00
C SER A 63 -1.45 -7.93 -41.28
N ASP A 64 -2.50 -7.12 -41.25
CA ASP A 64 -3.37 -6.84 -42.39
C ASP A 64 -2.62 -6.12 -43.53
N ALA A 65 -1.76 -5.16 -43.20
CA ALA A 65 -0.92 -4.49 -44.18
C ALA A 65 0.04 -5.48 -44.85
N ILE A 66 0.65 -6.38 -44.09
CA ILE A 66 1.49 -7.47 -44.62
C ILE A 66 0.68 -8.37 -45.56
N ASN A 67 -0.50 -8.81 -45.15
CA ASN A 67 -1.37 -9.65 -45.98
C ASN A 67 -1.83 -8.96 -47.27
N ARG A 68 -2.13 -7.65 -47.22
CA ARG A 68 -2.38 -6.82 -48.40
C ARG A 68 -1.15 -6.74 -49.30
N ALA A 69 0.02 -6.55 -48.71
CA ALA A 69 1.27 -6.53 -49.45
C ALA A 69 1.53 -7.87 -50.14
N ILE A 70 1.27 -9.01 -49.51
CA ILE A 70 1.40 -10.34 -50.13
C ILE A 70 0.44 -10.49 -51.32
N SER A 71 -0.85 -10.22 -51.10
CA SER A 71 -1.92 -10.48 -52.07
C SER A 71 -1.98 -9.49 -53.25
N ASN A 72 -1.49 -8.26 -53.09
CA ASN A 72 -1.52 -7.24 -54.14
C ASN A 72 -0.38 -7.45 -55.15
N SER A 73 -0.70 -7.91 -56.36
CA SER A 73 0.29 -8.18 -57.42
C SER A 73 1.03 -6.94 -57.94
N SER A 74 0.50 -5.73 -57.72
CA SER A 74 1.15 -4.48 -58.10
C SER A 74 2.32 -4.13 -57.18
N ILE A 75 2.26 -4.55 -55.91
CA ILE A 75 3.37 -4.46 -54.96
C ILE A 75 4.41 -5.52 -55.30
N LYS A 76 5.61 -5.10 -55.68
CA LYS A 76 6.70 -5.99 -56.13
C LYS A 76 7.71 -6.30 -55.05
N ALA A 77 7.89 -5.39 -54.09
CA ALA A 77 8.70 -5.58 -52.89
C ALA A 77 8.18 -4.68 -51.76
N VAL A 78 8.63 -4.96 -50.53
CA VAL A 78 8.20 -4.23 -49.33
C VAL A 78 9.40 -3.67 -48.58
N VAL A 79 9.24 -2.45 -48.07
CA VAL A 79 10.14 -1.86 -47.09
C VAL A 79 9.43 -1.80 -45.75
N ILE A 80 10.00 -2.44 -44.73
CA ILE A 80 9.53 -2.31 -43.34
C ILE A 80 10.32 -1.17 -42.69
N LYS A 81 9.67 -0.04 -42.41
CA LYS A 81 10.30 1.11 -41.76
C LYS A 81 10.10 0.99 -40.25
N ILE A 82 11.18 0.98 -39.50
CA ILE A 82 11.16 0.65 -38.06
C ILE A 82 11.71 1.82 -37.24
N ASP A 83 10.90 2.33 -36.32
CA ASP A 83 11.27 3.26 -35.24
C ASP A 83 10.67 2.78 -33.91
N SER A 84 11.19 1.67 -33.40
CA SER A 84 10.59 0.96 -32.27
C SER A 84 11.61 0.57 -31.19
N PRO A 85 11.28 0.76 -29.89
CA PRO A 85 12.03 0.19 -28.78
C PRO A 85 11.69 -1.29 -28.52
N GLY A 86 10.74 -1.87 -29.27
CA GLY A 86 10.17 -3.19 -29.02
C GLY A 86 8.84 -3.14 -28.25
N GLY A 87 8.49 -4.20 -27.52
CA GLY A 87 7.18 -4.31 -26.89
C GLY A 87 6.88 -5.66 -26.23
N PHE A 88 5.60 -6.03 -26.18
CA PHE A 88 5.13 -7.30 -25.65
C PHE A 88 5.66 -8.45 -26.51
N ALA A 89 6.25 -9.47 -25.87
CA ALA A 89 6.97 -10.51 -26.61
C ALA A 89 6.11 -11.23 -27.65
N HIS A 90 4.87 -11.57 -27.29
CA HIS A 90 3.95 -12.27 -28.19
C HIS A 90 3.53 -11.44 -29.42
N LEU A 91 3.32 -10.12 -29.27
CA LEU A 91 2.97 -9.23 -30.38
C LEU A 91 4.16 -9.03 -31.34
N VAL A 92 5.35 -8.86 -30.79
CA VAL A 92 6.60 -8.78 -31.56
C VAL A 92 6.82 -10.08 -32.36
N GLU A 93 6.63 -11.24 -31.73
CA GLU A 93 6.78 -12.54 -32.38
C GLU A 93 5.76 -12.75 -33.50
N GLN A 94 4.51 -12.30 -33.33
CA GLN A 94 3.51 -12.31 -34.39
C GLN A 94 3.99 -11.53 -35.62
N ILE A 95 4.40 -10.26 -35.44
CA ILE A 95 4.88 -9.43 -36.55
C ILE A 95 6.14 -10.04 -37.19
N TYR A 96 7.06 -10.57 -36.38
CA TYR A 96 8.26 -11.24 -36.88
C TYR A 96 7.91 -12.42 -37.80
N LEU A 97 6.97 -13.28 -37.39
CA LEU A 97 6.51 -14.41 -38.18
C LEU A 97 5.80 -13.96 -39.47
N ASP A 98 4.99 -12.90 -39.40
CA ASP A 98 4.31 -12.34 -40.59
C ASP A 98 5.31 -11.76 -41.60
N VAL A 99 6.37 -11.11 -41.13
CA VAL A 99 7.44 -10.61 -42.01
C VAL A 99 8.24 -11.76 -42.63
N LEU A 100 8.49 -12.85 -41.89
CA LEU A 100 9.09 -14.05 -42.45
C LEU A 100 8.20 -14.68 -43.54
N GLU A 101 6.89 -14.69 -43.36
CA GLU A 101 5.94 -15.17 -44.38
C GLU A 101 5.92 -14.27 -45.62
N LEU A 102 5.92 -12.95 -45.42
CA LEU A 102 6.03 -11.97 -46.49
C LEU A 102 7.29 -12.17 -47.34
N LYS A 103 8.43 -12.40 -46.68
CA LYS A 103 9.72 -12.63 -47.32
C LYS A 103 9.73 -13.85 -48.24
N GLN A 104 8.93 -14.88 -47.95
CA GLN A 104 8.79 -16.03 -48.85
C GLN A 104 8.11 -15.66 -50.18
N HIS A 105 7.37 -14.56 -50.22
CA HIS A 105 6.58 -14.13 -51.37
C HIS A 105 7.24 -12.97 -52.14
N LYS A 106 7.85 -12.02 -51.44
CA LYS A 106 8.38 -10.76 -52.01
C LYS A 106 9.66 -10.35 -51.30
N PRO A 107 10.61 -9.65 -51.97
CA PRO A 107 11.77 -9.08 -51.31
C PRO A 107 11.37 -8.11 -50.20
N VAL A 108 12.02 -8.20 -49.05
CA VAL A 108 11.76 -7.37 -47.87
C VAL A 108 13.02 -6.67 -47.40
N VAL A 109 12.99 -5.34 -47.34
CA VAL A 109 14.10 -4.52 -46.83
C VAL A 109 13.67 -3.78 -45.57
N ALA A 110 14.45 -3.85 -44.49
CA ALA A 110 14.22 -3.03 -43.31
C ALA A 110 14.90 -1.65 -43.46
N SER A 111 14.17 -0.58 -43.15
CA SER A 111 14.66 0.80 -43.07
C SER A 111 14.60 1.29 -41.62
N VAL A 112 15.74 1.30 -40.93
CA VAL A 112 15.80 1.51 -39.48
C VAL A 112 16.08 2.97 -39.13
N VAL A 113 15.15 3.57 -38.37
CA VAL A 113 15.37 4.78 -37.57
C VAL A 113 15.87 4.37 -36.18
N THR A 114 15.10 3.53 -35.49
CA THR A 114 15.46 2.87 -34.23
C THR A 114 14.93 1.45 -34.28
N ALA A 115 15.75 0.46 -33.98
CA ALA A 115 15.32 -0.93 -33.90
C ALA A 115 15.97 -1.58 -32.69
N LEU A 116 15.35 -1.43 -31.51
CA LEU A 116 15.84 -2.00 -30.26
C LEU A 116 14.95 -3.15 -29.81
N SER A 117 15.56 -4.16 -29.22
CA SER A 117 14.91 -5.37 -28.71
C SER A 117 13.91 -5.93 -29.72
N GLY A 118 12.61 -5.91 -29.45
CA GLY A 118 11.60 -6.42 -30.38
C GLY A 118 11.57 -5.72 -31.75
N GLY A 119 11.90 -4.43 -31.81
CA GLY A 119 12.07 -3.73 -33.08
C GLY A 119 13.23 -4.28 -33.90
N TYR A 120 14.32 -4.68 -33.25
CA TYR A 120 15.43 -5.38 -33.91
C TYR A 120 15.06 -6.81 -34.30
N TYR A 121 14.27 -7.49 -33.47
CA TYR A 121 13.78 -8.84 -33.76
C TYR A 121 12.98 -8.84 -35.07
N ILE A 122 12.08 -7.89 -35.27
CA ILE A 122 11.35 -7.75 -36.55
C ILE A 122 12.30 -7.37 -37.69
N ALA A 123 13.27 -6.47 -37.46
CA ALA A 123 14.23 -6.06 -38.48
C ALA A 123 15.06 -7.23 -39.05
N VAL A 124 15.42 -8.20 -38.21
CA VAL A 124 16.19 -9.37 -38.66
C VAL A 124 15.38 -10.37 -39.48
N ALA A 125 14.05 -10.26 -39.54
CA ALA A 125 13.27 -11.05 -40.49
C ALA A 125 13.56 -10.65 -41.96
N ALA A 126 13.88 -9.38 -42.24
CA ALA A 126 14.11 -8.86 -43.59
C ALA A 126 15.33 -9.50 -44.31
N ASP A 127 15.42 -9.35 -45.63
CA ASP A 127 16.58 -9.75 -46.44
C ASP A 127 17.81 -8.86 -46.16
N LEU A 128 17.55 -7.55 -46.05
CA LEU A 128 18.56 -6.50 -45.92
C LEU A 128 18.12 -5.42 -44.93
N ILE A 129 19.06 -4.94 -44.11
CA ILE A 129 18.83 -3.89 -43.10
C ILE A 129 19.62 -2.63 -43.47
N VAL A 130 18.90 -1.57 -43.84
CA VAL A 130 19.43 -0.22 -44.07
C VAL A 130 19.23 0.61 -42.81
N THR A 131 20.25 1.37 -42.39
CA THR A 131 20.18 2.17 -41.16
C THR A 131 20.82 3.56 -41.29
N HIS A 132 20.40 4.53 -40.49
CA HIS A 132 21.10 5.82 -40.41
C HIS A 132 22.39 5.69 -39.58
N PRO A 133 23.40 6.57 -39.76
CA PRO A 133 24.62 6.53 -38.97
C PRO A 133 24.39 6.58 -37.45
N SER A 134 23.42 7.38 -37.02
CA SER A 134 23.09 7.62 -35.61
C SER A 134 21.93 6.78 -35.09
N SER A 135 21.38 5.87 -35.90
CA SER A 135 20.33 4.94 -35.47
C SER A 135 20.83 4.02 -34.38
N MET A 136 19.93 3.61 -33.49
CA MET A 136 20.23 2.65 -32.43
C MET A 136 19.64 1.29 -32.80
N LEU A 137 20.49 0.26 -32.79
CA LEU A 137 20.13 -1.11 -33.12
C LEU A 137 20.56 -2.08 -32.02
N GLY A 138 19.96 -3.27 -32.01
CA GLY A 138 20.33 -4.34 -31.09
C GLY A 138 19.46 -4.33 -29.84
N ASN A 139 20.07 -4.21 -28.66
CA ASN A 139 19.44 -4.51 -27.37
C ASN A 139 18.79 -5.92 -27.38
N ILE A 140 19.53 -6.89 -27.91
CA ILE A 140 19.11 -8.30 -27.95
C ILE A 140 19.10 -8.82 -26.51
N GLY A 141 17.89 -8.87 -25.95
CA GLY A 141 17.65 -9.03 -24.54
C GLY A 141 16.15 -9.23 -24.28
N VAL A 142 15.85 -9.84 -23.14
CA VAL A 142 14.49 -10.14 -22.70
C VAL A 142 14.33 -9.61 -21.29
N LEU A 143 13.22 -8.90 -21.05
CA LEU A 143 12.80 -8.51 -19.72
C LEU A 143 11.65 -9.42 -19.30
N GLY A 144 11.84 -10.15 -18.19
CA GLY A 144 10.80 -10.96 -17.57
C GLY A 144 10.39 -10.37 -16.23
N VAL A 145 9.09 -10.26 -15.97
CA VAL A 145 8.54 -9.88 -14.68
C VAL A 145 7.78 -11.07 -14.12
N ALA A 146 8.29 -11.62 -13.01
CA ALA A 146 7.64 -12.70 -12.29
C ALA A 146 6.44 -12.15 -11.49
N PRO A 147 5.40 -12.96 -11.25
CA PRO A 147 4.36 -12.64 -10.28
C PRO A 147 4.96 -12.40 -8.90
N GLU A 148 4.33 -11.51 -8.14
CA GLU A 148 4.63 -11.36 -6.72
C GLU A 148 4.24 -12.62 -5.95
N SER A 149 4.85 -12.81 -4.78
CA SER A 149 4.53 -13.96 -3.93
C SER A 149 3.04 -13.94 -3.55
N TYR A 150 2.38 -15.07 -3.73
CA TYR A 150 0.96 -15.22 -3.47
C TYR A 150 0.69 -15.47 -1.98
N VAL A 151 -0.11 -14.59 -1.38
CA VAL A 151 -0.74 -14.85 -0.08
C VAL A 151 -1.98 -15.71 -0.33
N PRO A 152 -2.00 -16.96 0.16
CA PRO A 152 -3.13 -17.87 -0.05
C PRO A 152 -4.39 -17.40 0.69
N SER A 153 -5.56 -17.95 0.34
CA SER A 153 -6.81 -17.69 1.07
C SER A 153 -7.69 -18.93 1.09
N GLU A 154 -8.43 -19.14 2.18
CA GLU A 154 -9.44 -20.20 2.26
C GLU A 154 -10.71 -19.89 1.44
N SER A 155 -10.90 -18.64 1.05
CA SER A 155 -12.01 -18.22 0.16
C SER A 155 -11.71 -18.42 -1.33
N ASN A 156 -10.42 -18.46 -1.70
CA ASN A 156 -9.95 -18.66 -3.07
C ASN A 156 -9.14 -19.97 -3.14
N LEU A 157 -9.79 -21.02 -3.64
CA LEU A 157 -9.21 -22.35 -3.68
C LEU A 157 -8.51 -22.64 -5.01
N ASP A 158 -7.21 -22.93 -4.92
CA ASP A 158 -6.37 -23.29 -6.05
C ASP A 158 -6.23 -24.80 -6.18
N THR A 159 -6.16 -25.30 -7.41
CA THR A 159 -6.05 -26.74 -7.70
C THR A 159 -4.61 -27.24 -7.78
N GLY A 160 -3.61 -26.36 -7.63
CA GLY A 160 -2.20 -26.74 -7.58
C GLY A 160 -1.28 -25.55 -7.24
N PRO A 161 -0.03 -25.83 -6.82
CA PRO A 161 0.90 -24.83 -6.26
C PRO A 161 1.27 -23.72 -7.23
N TYR A 162 1.24 -24.01 -8.53
CA TYR A 162 1.58 -23.06 -9.59
C TYR A 162 0.35 -22.48 -10.30
N LYS A 163 -0.87 -22.70 -9.79
CA LYS A 163 -2.11 -22.24 -10.46
C LYS A 163 -2.19 -20.72 -10.56
N VAL A 164 -1.82 -20.01 -9.50
CA VAL A 164 -1.86 -18.54 -9.45
C VAL A 164 -0.61 -17.93 -10.07
N MET A 165 0.56 -18.48 -9.76
CA MET A 165 1.86 -17.96 -10.23
C MET A 165 2.19 -18.37 -11.68
N GLY A 166 1.51 -19.39 -12.23
CA GLY A 166 1.75 -19.95 -13.57
C GLY A 166 2.97 -20.87 -13.67
N PHE A 167 4.01 -20.64 -12.88
CA PHE A 167 5.25 -21.42 -12.87
C PHE A 167 5.99 -21.34 -11.52
N SER A 168 6.99 -22.20 -11.38
CA SER A 168 7.99 -22.13 -10.31
C SER A 168 8.83 -20.86 -10.42
N GLN A 169 9.01 -20.15 -9.30
CA GLN A 169 9.89 -18.98 -9.23
C GLN A 169 11.35 -19.37 -9.53
N LEU A 170 11.76 -20.59 -9.15
CA LEU A 170 13.08 -21.13 -9.47
C LEU A 170 13.27 -21.38 -10.97
N LEU A 171 12.19 -21.72 -11.69
CA LEU A 171 12.24 -22.00 -13.13
C LEU A 171 12.13 -20.74 -14.00
N PHE A 172 11.59 -19.64 -13.47
CA PHE A 172 11.38 -18.43 -14.26
C PHE A 172 12.65 -17.89 -14.93
N PRO A 173 13.83 -17.79 -14.27
CA PRO A 173 15.07 -17.38 -14.93
C PRO A 173 15.46 -18.27 -16.12
N PHE A 174 15.17 -19.58 -16.05
CA PHE A 174 15.41 -20.51 -17.16
C PHE A 174 14.40 -20.31 -18.29
N ASN A 175 13.14 -19.99 -17.97
CA ASN A 175 12.17 -19.62 -18.99
C ASN A 175 12.62 -18.37 -19.75
N ILE A 176 13.06 -17.33 -19.05
CA ILE A 176 13.59 -16.11 -19.68
C ILE A 176 14.86 -16.40 -20.49
N SER A 177 15.72 -17.30 -20.01
CA SER A 177 16.91 -17.72 -20.75
C SER A 177 16.55 -18.40 -22.07
N ASN A 178 15.55 -19.29 -22.09
CA ASN A 178 15.09 -19.94 -23.33
C ASN A 178 14.51 -18.93 -24.33
N VAL A 179 13.76 -17.94 -23.85
CA VAL A 179 13.23 -16.87 -24.71
C VAL A 179 14.37 -16.02 -25.31
N LEU A 180 15.41 -15.72 -24.52
CA LEU A 180 16.61 -15.04 -25.01
C LEU A 180 17.36 -15.88 -26.05
N GLU A 181 17.42 -17.20 -25.87
CA GLU A 181 18.03 -18.11 -26.83
C GLU A 181 17.29 -18.11 -28.17
N ASN A 182 15.95 -18.07 -28.17
CA ASN A 182 15.16 -17.95 -29.39
C ASN A 182 15.48 -16.65 -30.15
N PHE A 183 15.50 -15.51 -29.45
CA PHE A 183 15.82 -14.23 -30.08
C PHE A 183 17.28 -14.21 -30.60
N ALA A 184 18.24 -14.63 -29.79
CA ALA A 184 19.63 -14.72 -30.23
C ALA A 184 19.80 -15.66 -31.44
N GLY A 185 19.10 -16.80 -31.43
CA GLY A 185 19.10 -17.77 -32.51
C GLY A 185 18.54 -17.21 -33.81
N ALA A 186 17.43 -16.45 -33.76
CA ALA A 186 16.87 -15.76 -34.91
C ALA A 186 17.86 -14.76 -35.55
N VAL A 187 18.63 -14.05 -34.71
CA VAL A 187 19.68 -13.13 -35.18
C VAL A 187 20.85 -13.90 -35.80
N GLU A 188 21.33 -14.95 -35.13
CA GLU A 188 22.42 -15.80 -35.63
C GLU A 188 22.06 -16.46 -36.98
N GLU A 189 20.83 -16.96 -37.13
CA GLU A 189 20.34 -17.57 -38.36
C GLU A 189 20.21 -16.56 -39.51
N SER A 190 19.58 -15.41 -39.25
CA SER A 190 19.35 -14.40 -40.29
C SER A 190 20.62 -13.70 -40.75
N ARG A 191 21.49 -13.33 -39.80
CA ARG A 191 22.73 -12.61 -40.12
C ARG A 191 23.80 -13.56 -40.63
N GLY A 192 23.82 -14.80 -40.13
CA GLY A 192 24.69 -15.87 -40.62
C GLY A 192 26.17 -15.46 -40.61
N PRO A 193 26.92 -15.73 -41.70
CA PRO A 193 28.34 -15.37 -41.79
C PRO A 193 28.64 -13.87 -41.72
N ARG A 194 27.63 -12.99 -41.83
CA ARG A 194 27.81 -11.53 -41.69
C ARG A 194 28.02 -11.13 -40.23
N LEU A 195 27.53 -11.92 -39.27
CA LEU A 195 27.57 -11.59 -37.86
C LEU A 195 28.98 -11.82 -37.28
N GLU A 196 29.63 -10.74 -36.86
CA GLU A 196 30.99 -10.79 -36.30
C GLU A 196 30.98 -10.89 -34.76
N LEU A 197 29.82 -10.67 -34.13
CA LEU A 197 29.67 -10.79 -32.69
C LEU A 197 29.72 -12.25 -32.25
N SER A 198 30.45 -12.52 -31.17
CA SER A 198 30.37 -13.83 -30.53
C SER A 198 28.97 -14.05 -29.92
N PRO A 199 28.49 -15.31 -29.82
CA PRO A 199 27.22 -15.62 -29.17
C PRO A 199 27.08 -15.00 -27.77
N SER A 200 28.17 -14.99 -26.99
CA SER A 200 28.19 -14.39 -25.65
C SER A 200 28.07 -12.87 -25.64
N THR A 201 28.53 -12.18 -26.70
CA THR A 201 28.48 -10.71 -26.81
C THR A 201 27.11 -10.27 -27.30
N LEU A 202 26.51 -11.05 -28.20
CA LEU A 202 25.16 -10.84 -28.71
C LEU A 202 24.12 -10.78 -27.58
N ARG A 203 24.24 -11.67 -26.60
CA ARG A 203 23.33 -11.81 -25.45
C ARG A 203 23.52 -10.79 -24.33
N ARG A 204 24.35 -9.76 -24.52
CA ARG A 204 24.62 -8.74 -23.48
C ARG A 204 23.57 -7.62 -23.40
N GLY A 205 22.58 -7.59 -24.30
CA GLY A 205 21.60 -6.50 -24.36
C GLY A 205 22.20 -5.15 -24.77
N MET A 206 23.33 -5.13 -25.48
CA MET A 206 23.99 -3.89 -25.89
C MET A 206 23.26 -3.17 -27.03
N ILE A 207 23.26 -1.84 -26.99
CA ILE A 207 22.86 -0.98 -28.10
C ILE A 207 24.10 -0.68 -28.96
N TYR A 208 23.94 -0.73 -30.28
CA TYR A 208 24.96 -0.39 -31.26
C TYR A 208 24.48 0.79 -32.11
N MET A 209 25.36 1.77 -32.33
CA MET A 209 25.09 2.85 -33.27
C MET A 209 25.10 2.31 -34.70
N GLY A 210 24.34 2.89 -35.62
CA GLY A 210 24.23 2.39 -36.99
C GLY A 210 25.59 2.20 -37.67
N THR A 211 26.55 3.10 -37.47
CA THR A 211 27.92 2.93 -37.98
C THR A 211 28.67 1.73 -37.39
N GLU A 212 28.43 1.41 -36.11
CA GLU A 212 29.03 0.26 -35.44
C GLU A 212 28.31 -1.04 -35.84
N ALA A 213 26.98 -0.99 -35.98
CA ALA A 213 26.13 -2.11 -36.35
C ALA A 213 26.54 -2.73 -37.70
N ILE A 214 26.96 -1.91 -38.67
CA ILE A 214 27.54 -2.40 -39.93
C ILE A 214 28.83 -3.19 -39.68
N GLY A 215 29.74 -2.62 -38.87
CA GLY A 215 31.05 -3.23 -38.60
C GLY A 215 30.98 -4.55 -37.85
N VAL A 216 29.93 -4.76 -37.05
CA VAL A 216 29.71 -6.00 -36.30
C VAL A 216 28.69 -6.94 -36.96
N GLY A 217 28.15 -6.56 -38.12
CA GLY A 217 27.25 -7.42 -38.90
C GLY A 217 25.78 -7.39 -38.49
N LEU A 218 25.35 -6.46 -37.64
CA LEU A 218 23.95 -6.29 -37.23
C LEU A 218 23.10 -5.48 -38.24
N ALA A 219 23.73 -4.76 -39.16
CA ALA A 219 23.08 -4.10 -40.30
C ALA A 219 23.92 -4.27 -41.57
N ASP A 220 23.36 -3.94 -42.73
CA ASP A 220 23.99 -4.19 -44.04
C ASP A 220 24.53 -2.92 -44.72
N GLU A 221 23.79 -1.81 -44.67
CA GLU A 221 24.24 -0.54 -45.26
C GLU A 221 23.75 0.69 -44.52
N ILE A 222 24.53 1.77 -44.60
CA ILE A 222 24.07 3.11 -44.22
C ILE A 222 23.21 3.71 -45.34
N GLY A 223 22.00 4.15 -45.02
CA GLY A 223 21.11 4.76 -46.00
C GLY A 223 19.79 5.26 -45.41
N SER A 224 18.99 5.91 -46.25
CA SER A 224 17.64 6.38 -45.90
C SER A 224 16.56 5.44 -46.45
N LEU A 225 15.29 5.75 -46.17
CA LEU A 225 14.14 5.05 -46.76
C LEU A 225 14.21 4.96 -48.29
N GLN A 226 14.69 6.00 -48.97
CA GLN A 226 14.87 5.97 -50.43
C GLN A 226 15.88 4.92 -50.87
N LYS A 227 16.96 4.74 -50.09
CA LYS A 227 17.96 3.71 -50.35
C LYS A 227 17.39 2.31 -50.12
N ALA A 228 16.61 2.12 -49.06
CA ALA A 228 15.91 0.86 -48.81
C ALA A 228 14.93 0.52 -49.95
N ALA A 229 14.15 1.49 -50.44
CA ALA A 229 13.24 1.30 -51.56
C ALA A 229 13.97 0.98 -52.88
N GLN A 230 15.16 1.57 -53.10
CA GLN A 230 16.01 1.24 -54.25
C GLN A 230 16.50 -0.22 -54.19
N HIS A 231 16.91 -0.71 -53.02
CA HIS A 231 17.30 -2.11 -52.83
C HIS A 231 16.12 -3.05 -53.06
N ALA A 232 14.97 -2.75 -52.45
CA ALA A 232 13.74 -3.53 -52.63
C ALA A 232 13.33 -3.62 -54.11
N ALA A 233 13.40 -2.50 -54.85
CA ALA A 233 13.13 -2.45 -56.28
C ALA A 233 14.14 -3.25 -57.11
N ALA A 234 15.43 -3.17 -56.77
CA ALA A 234 16.48 -3.90 -57.46
C ALA A 234 16.33 -5.42 -57.27
N GLU A 235 16.03 -5.88 -56.05
CA GLU A 235 15.78 -7.29 -55.74
C GLU A 235 14.51 -7.81 -56.44
N ALA A 236 13.49 -6.97 -56.61
CA ALA A 236 12.29 -7.29 -57.39
C ALA A 236 12.49 -7.17 -58.92
N GLY A 237 13.65 -6.71 -59.39
CA GLY A 237 13.94 -6.55 -60.81
C GLY A 237 13.14 -5.44 -61.51
N VAL A 238 12.77 -4.36 -60.80
CA VAL A 238 11.97 -3.25 -61.34
C VAL A 238 12.77 -1.94 -61.41
N GLU A 239 12.82 -1.34 -62.60
CA GLU A 239 13.55 -0.07 -62.84
C GLU A 239 12.69 1.17 -62.59
N THR A 240 11.41 1.11 -62.95
CA THR A 240 10.44 2.20 -62.76
C THR A 240 9.38 1.79 -61.77
N TYR A 241 9.35 2.47 -60.63
CA TYR A 241 8.44 2.14 -59.54
C TYR A 241 7.92 3.39 -58.83
N THR A 242 6.84 3.21 -58.06
CA THR A 242 6.32 4.22 -57.13
C THR A 242 6.35 3.64 -55.73
N VAL A 243 6.76 4.45 -54.75
CA VAL A 243 6.73 4.06 -53.33
C VAL A 243 5.36 4.45 -52.78
N VAL A 244 4.65 3.49 -52.19
CA VAL A 244 3.30 3.68 -51.63
C VAL A 244 3.26 3.14 -50.21
N ASP A 245 2.45 3.76 -49.35
CA ASP A 245 2.16 3.23 -48.03
C ASP A 245 1.05 2.17 -48.14
N VAL A 246 1.31 0.96 -47.66
CA VAL A 246 0.39 -0.19 -47.80
C VAL A 246 -0.86 -0.01 -46.92
N VAL A 247 -0.78 0.76 -45.84
CA VAL A 247 -1.92 1.04 -44.96
C VAL A 247 -2.92 1.98 -45.68
N SER A 248 -2.43 2.85 -46.56
CA SER A 248 -3.19 3.98 -47.12
C SER A 248 -4.16 3.66 -48.28
N GLU A 249 -4.09 2.48 -48.91
CA GLU A 249 -4.93 2.19 -50.10
C GLU A 249 -6.39 1.77 -49.80
N GLY A 250 -6.87 1.92 -48.56
CA GLY A 250 -8.26 1.61 -48.18
C GLY A 250 -9.05 2.73 -47.47
N GLU A 251 -8.38 3.76 -46.94
CA GLU A 251 -8.98 4.73 -46.00
C GLU A 251 -9.08 6.17 -46.54
N ALA A 252 -8.81 6.38 -47.83
CA ALA A 252 -9.02 7.69 -48.47
C ALA A 252 -10.50 8.11 -48.63
N ALA A 253 -11.44 7.38 -48.03
CA ALA A 253 -12.87 7.69 -48.00
C ALA A 253 -13.44 7.76 -46.57
N GLY A 254 -12.78 8.51 -45.69
CA GLY A 254 -13.39 9.01 -44.46
C GLY A 254 -12.59 8.66 -43.21
N VAL A 255 -12.34 9.68 -42.39
CA VAL A 255 -11.58 9.70 -41.13
C VAL A 255 -10.08 9.98 -41.33
N SER A 256 -9.78 11.28 -41.32
CA SER A 256 -8.50 11.79 -40.85
C SER A 256 -8.36 11.43 -39.37
N ALA A 257 -7.71 10.31 -39.05
CA ALA A 257 -7.23 10.02 -37.70
C ALA A 257 -5.70 9.91 -37.75
N SER A 258 -5.04 10.91 -37.17
CA SER A 258 -3.74 10.75 -36.57
C SER A 258 -3.79 9.52 -35.66
N HIS A 259 -3.12 8.44 -36.05
CA HIS A 259 -2.97 7.24 -35.23
C HIS A 259 -2.02 7.61 -34.09
N GLN A 260 -2.60 8.05 -32.96
CA GLN A 260 -1.87 8.20 -31.71
C GLN A 260 -1.89 6.86 -31.00
N ASN A 261 -0.72 6.43 -30.51
CA ASN A 261 -0.49 5.26 -29.66
C ASN A 261 -1.70 4.96 -28.76
N ALA A 262 -2.13 3.70 -28.70
CA ALA A 262 -3.26 3.28 -27.85
C ALA A 262 -3.13 3.65 -26.35
N THR A 263 -1.95 4.09 -25.89
CA THR A 263 -1.70 4.58 -24.52
C THR A 263 -1.52 6.09 -24.42
N GLY A 264 -1.32 6.82 -25.52
CA GLY A 264 -0.94 8.24 -25.53
C GLY A 264 0.44 8.56 -24.92
N VAL A 265 1.14 7.57 -24.35
CA VAL A 265 2.43 7.74 -23.68
C VAL A 265 3.56 7.56 -24.70
N PRO A 266 4.44 8.57 -24.91
CA PRO A 266 5.66 8.39 -25.69
C PRO A 266 6.50 7.27 -25.08
N TRP A 267 7.05 6.36 -25.89
CA TRP A 267 7.78 5.20 -25.36
C TRP A 267 8.98 5.56 -24.47
N ARG A 268 9.53 6.78 -24.61
CA ARG A 268 10.60 7.32 -23.75
C ARG A 268 10.13 7.68 -22.34
N GLU A 269 8.83 7.80 -22.12
CA GLU A 269 8.18 8.09 -20.84
C GLU A 269 7.54 6.83 -20.23
N MET A 270 7.65 5.69 -20.92
CA MET A 270 7.11 4.41 -20.48
C MET A 270 7.85 3.87 -19.26
N THR A 271 7.09 3.46 -18.23
CA THR A 271 7.63 2.85 -17.01
C THR A 271 7.31 1.36 -16.93
N LEU A 272 8.06 0.62 -16.13
CA LEU A 272 7.76 -0.80 -15.87
C LEU A 272 6.40 -0.97 -15.17
N ALA A 273 6.02 -0.01 -14.31
CA ALA A 273 4.69 0.01 -13.70
C ALA A 273 3.58 0.11 -14.75
N THR A 274 3.72 1.02 -15.73
CA THR A 274 2.77 1.14 -16.84
C THR A 274 2.65 -0.15 -17.64
N LEU A 275 3.78 -0.82 -17.93
CA LEU A 275 3.78 -2.10 -18.65
C LEU A 275 3.13 -3.23 -17.84
N ASN A 276 3.37 -3.29 -16.53
CA ASN A 276 2.74 -4.27 -15.65
C ASN A 276 1.22 -4.03 -15.54
N THR A 277 0.76 -2.78 -15.62
CA THR A 277 -0.69 -2.52 -15.65
C THR A 277 -1.33 -3.01 -16.95
N LEU A 278 -0.65 -2.84 -18.08
CA LEU A 278 -1.18 -3.22 -19.40
C LEU A 278 -1.03 -4.72 -19.69
N ASN A 279 0.04 -5.34 -19.18
CA ASN A 279 0.33 -6.77 -19.28
C ASN A 279 0.85 -7.26 -17.92
N PRO A 280 -0.05 -7.63 -16.99
CA PRO A 280 0.33 -8.00 -15.63
C PRO A 280 1.20 -9.25 -15.58
N PRO A 281 2.07 -9.38 -14.56
CA PRO A 281 2.89 -10.57 -14.38
C PRO A 281 2.04 -11.85 -14.31
N PRO A 282 2.52 -12.99 -14.86
CA PRO A 282 3.83 -13.14 -15.48
C PRO A 282 3.90 -12.49 -16.85
N ALA A 283 4.92 -11.66 -17.07
CA ALA A 283 5.05 -10.87 -18.29
C ALA A 283 6.45 -10.98 -18.89
N ILE A 284 6.51 -11.04 -20.22
CA ILE A 284 7.74 -11.15 -21.00
C ILE A 284 7.74 -10.07 -22.07
N TYR A 285 8.83 -9.33 -22.15
CA TYR A 285 8.98 -8.18 -23.04
C TYR A 285 10.28 -8.29 -23.85
N TYR A 286 10.18 -8.04 -25.15
CA TYR A 286 11.32 -7.66 -25.98
C TYR A 286 11.31 -6.14 -26.09
N ILE A 287 11.65 -5.43 -25.01
CA ILE A 287 11.60 -3.96 -24.97
C ILE A 287 12.87 -3.37 -24.35
N TYR A 288 13.33 -2.25 -24.92
CA TYR A 288 14.30 -1.37 -24.29
C TYR A 288 13.59 -0.30 -23.45
N LEU A 289 13.99 -0.14 -22.20
CA LEU A 289 13.55 0.95 -21.32
C LEU A 289 14.76 1.73 -20.77
N PRO A 290 14.67 3.07 -20.63
CA PRO A 290 15.69 3.85 -19.94
C PRO A 290 15.76 3.46 -18.46
N SER A 291 16.90 3.68 -17.79
CA SER A 291 17.07 3.31 -16.37
C SER A 291 16.05 3.96 -15.42
N THR A 292 15.53 5.15 -15.77
CA THR A 292 14.50 5.85 -15.00
C THR A 292 13.14 5.15 -15.01
N ALA A 293 12.88 4.26 -15.97
CA ALA A 293 11.64 3.52 -16.09
C ALA A 293 11.45 2.45 -15.00
N TYR A 294 12.51 2.15 -14.23
CA TYR A 294 12.53 1.11 -13.19
C TYR A 294 12.32 1.66 -11.77
N SER A 295 12.08 2.97 -11.60
CA SER A 295 11.80 3.56 -10.30
C SER A 295 10.36 3.24 -9.85
N PHE A 296 10.22 2.45 -8.78
CA PHE A 296 8.94 2.09 -8.18
C PHE A 296 8.35 3.27 -7.38
N GLY A 297 7.20 3.78 -7.80
CA GLY A 297 6.37 4.66 -6.98
C GLY A 297 5.29 3.82 -6.30
N ASN A 298 5.42 3.60 -4.99
CA ASN A 298 4.36 2.99 -4.17
C ASN A 298 3.53 4.12 -3.54
N GLU A 299 2.25 4.23 -3.90
CA GLU A 299 1.27 5.06 -3.19
C GLU A 299 0.31 4.17 -2.38
N THR A 300 0.42 4.36 -1.06
CA THR A 300 -0.60 4.37 0.02
C THR A 300 -1.70 3.30 0.11
N ALA A 301 -1.71 2.64 1.28
CA ALA A 301 -2.88 1.99 1.86
C ALA A 301 -3.46 2.85 3.01
N VAL A 302 -4.79 2.90 3.09
CA VAL A 302 -5.60 3.57 4.12
C VAL A 302 -5.99 2.54 5.19
N SER A 303 -5.94 2.92 6.47
CA SER A 303 -6.50 2.14 7.60
C SER A 303 -7.64 2.91 8.26
N THR A 304 -8.65 2.21 8.74
CA THR A 304 -9.85 2.74 9.42
C THR A 304 -10.11 2.01 10.75
N ALA A 305 -10.16 2.81 11.83
CA ALA A 305 -11.06 2.83 13.00
C ALA A 305 -11.45 1.56 13.80
N ASP A 306 -11.06 1.60 15.07
CA ASP A 306 -11.79 1.47 16.35
C ASP A 306 -12.99 0.52 16.50
N LEU A 307 -12.87 -0.40 17.48
CA LEU A 307 -13.98 -0.94 18.26
C LEU A 307 -13.52 -1.13 19.73
N ASN A 308 -14.28 -0.58 20.68
CA ASN A 308 -14.10 -0.72 22.13
C ASN A 308 -14.69 -2.05 22.66
N GLY A 309 -13.95 -2.78 23.50
CA GLY A 309 -14.44 -3.91 24.30
C GLY A 309 -14.52 -3.63 25.82
N GLU A 310 -15.63 -4.01 26.45
CA GLU A 310 -15.85 -3.94 27.91
C GLU A 310 -15.15 -5.09 28.67
N VAL A 311 -14.65 -4.80 29.88
CA VAL A 311 -13.96 -5.74 30.79
C VAL A 311 -14.98 -6.57 31.60
N LEU A 312 -14.75 -7.90 31.71
CA LEU A 312 -15.59 -8.85 32.45
C LEU A 312 -14.92 -9.36 33.75
N PRO A 313 -15.70 -9.83 34.76
CA PRO A 313 -15.19 -10.09 36.11
C PRO A 313 -14.44 -11.42 36.28
N ALA A 314 -13.44 -11.41 37.16
CA ALA A 314 -12.60 -12.55 37.50
C ALA A 314 -13.36 -13.73 38.16
N THR A 315 -13.04 -14.95 37.72
CA THR A 315 -13.43 -16.20 38.38
C THR A 315 -12.19 -16.91 38.94
N LYS A 316 -12.36 -17.79 39.93
CA LYS A 316 -11.24 -18.46 40.66
C LYS A 316 -10.38 -19.44 39.83
N LYS A 317 -10.72 -19.67 38.56
CA LYS A 317 -9.87 -20.39 37.59
C LYS A 317 -9.37 -19.32 36.63
N GLY A 318 -8.04 -19.19 36.47
CA GLY A 318 -7.44 -18.09 35.73
C GLY A 318 -8.08 -17.86 34.35
N SER A 319 -8.12 -16.62 33.89
CA SER A 319 -8.72 -16.23 32.61
C SER A 319 -7.84 -16.62 31.41
N VAL A 320 -8.38 -16.56 30.20
CA VAL A 320 -7.59 -16.51 28.96
C VAL A 320 -7.66 -15.10 28.43
N VAL A 321 -6.52 -14.52 28.07
CA VAL A 321 -6.45 -13.21 27.42
C VAL A 321 -5.99 -13.38 25.97
N VAL A 322 -6.74 -12.83 25.03
CA VAL A 322 -6.37 -12.71 23.62
C VAL A 322 -5.81 -11.32 23.39
N ASP A 323 -4.60 -11.26 22.86
CA ASP A 323 -3.94 -10.00 22.51
C ASP A 323 -4.47 -9.46 21.17
N LEU A 324 -5.12 -8.30 21.22
CA LEU A 324 -5.54 -7.54 20.04
C LEU A 324 -4.68 -6.28 19.85
N SER A 325 -3.83 -5.94 20.82
CA SER A 325 -3.09 -4.68 20.90
C SER A 325 -2.01 -4.52 19.82
N HIS A 326 -1.48 -5.64 19.30
CA HIS A 326 -0.50 -5.64 18.20
C HIS A 326 -1.13 -5.82 16.82
N GLY A 327 -2.41 -5.46 16.66
CA GLY A 327 -3.18 -5.57 15.44
C GLY A 327 -3.33 -7.03 14.99
N ASN A 328 -4.41 -7.68 15.44
CA ASN A 328 -4.66 -9.07 15.11
C ASN A 328 -5.40 -9.20 13.76
N ARG A 329 -4.82 -9.93 12.79
CA ARG A 329 -5.50 -10.24 11.50
C ARG A 329 -6.54 -11.35 11.63
N VAL A 330 -6.48 -12.14 12.70
CA VAL A 330 -7.45 -13.18 13.01
C VAL A 330 -8.65 -12.55 13.72
N PRO A 331 -9.88 -12.76 13.21
CA PRO A 331 -11.08 -12.25 13.85
C PRO A 331 -11.36 -12.98 15.18
N PRO A 332 -11.85 -12.30 16.24
CA PRO A 332 -12.17 -12.92 17.54
C PRO A 332 -13.07 -14.17 17.45
N GLU A 333 -13.93 -14.24 16.44
CA GLU A 333 -14.81 -15.37 16.15
C GLU A 333 -14.06 -16.69 15.92
N ALA A 334 -12.80 -16.64 15.49
CA ALA A 334 -11.96 -17.83 15.32
C ALA A 334 -11.78 -18.60 16.64
N PHE A 335 -11.82 -17.92 17.78
CA PHE A 335 -11.67 -18.51 19.11
C PHE A 335 -12.99 -18.95 19.76
N HIS A 336 -14.13 -18.85 19.07
CA HIS A 336 -15.44 -19.13 19.65
C HIS A 336 -15.54 -20.55 20.23
N LEU A 337 -15.10 -21.57 19.48
CA LEU A 337 -15.14 -22.96 19.94
C LEU A 337 -14.25 -23.18 21.17
N LEU A 338 -13.01 -22.71 21.12
CA LEU A 338 -12.07 -22.77 22.24
C LEU A 338 -12.65 -22.09 23.48
N SER A 339 -13.22 -20.90 23.31
CA SER A 339 -13.82 -20.11 24.39
C SER A 339 -15.06 -20.79 24.98
N ALA A 340 -15.90 -21.42 24.16
CA ALA A 340 -17.05 -22.19 24.62
C ALA A 340 -16.62 -23.38 25.50
N GLU A 341 -15.61 -24.15 25.06
CA GLU A 341 -15.09 -25.30 25.80
C GLU A 341 -14.41 -24.90 27.12
N LEU A 342 -13.71 -23.76 27.14
CA LEU A 342 -13.12 -23.17 28.34
C LEU A 342 -14.22 -22.68 29.31
N ALA A 343 -15.24 -21.99 28.81
CA ALA A 343 -16.36 -21.49 29.60
C ALA A 343 -17.12 -22.63 30.29
N MET A 344 -17.34 -23.75 29.59
CA MET A 344 -17.94 -24.96 30.17
C MET A 344 -17.13 -25.53 31.36
N ARG A 345 -15.85 -25.16 31.48
CA ARG A 345 -14.94 -25.57 32.56
C ARG A 345 -14.69 -24.46 33.58
N GLY A 346 -15.36 -23.32 33.44
CA GLY A 346 -15.29 -22.18 34.34
C GLY A 346 -14.07 -21.28 34.11
N VAL A 347 -13.49 -21.29 32.90
CA VAL A 347 -12.44 -20.37 32.46
C VAL A 347 -13.05 -19.35 31.51
N VAL A 348 -12.79 -18.07 31.73
CA VAL A 348 -13.35 -16.98 30.90
C VAL A 348 -12.29 -16.48 29.92
N THR A 349 -12.69 -16.27 28.65
CA THR A 349 -11.84 -15.61 27.64
C THR A 349 -12.15 -14.11 27.60
N GLY A 350 -11.13 -13.28 27.75
CA GLY A 350 -11.16 -11.83 27.54
C GLY A 350 -10.24 -11.41 26.39
N TYR A 351 -10.37 -10.15 25.97
CA TYR A 351 -9.64 -9.55 24.86
C TYR A 351 -9.02 -8.23 25.35
N GLY A 352 -7.76 -7.97 25.03
CA GLY A 352 -7.10 -6.71 25.34
C GLY A 352 -6.77 -5.95 24.06
N ASP A 353 -7.38 -4.77 23.90
CA ASP A 353 -7.22 -3.90 22.73
C ASP A 353 -5.99 -2.99 22.84
N THR A 354 -5.50 -2.77 24.06
CA THR A 354 -4.24 -2.07 24.34
C THR A 354 -3.29 -2.96 25.14
N TRP A 355 -1.98 -2.71 25.01
CA TRP A 355 -1.00 -3.50 25.74
C TRP A 355 -1.20 -3.41 27.27
N ASP A 356 -1.56 -2.23 27.79
CA ASP A 356 -1.83 -2.05 29.23
C ASP A 356 -2.98 -2.95 29.72
N GLN A 357 -4.02 -3.17 28.90
CA GLN A 357 -5.11 -4.09 29.20
C GLN A 357 -4.64 -5.56 29.17
N VAL A 358 -3.80 -5.91 28.19
CA VAL A 358 -3.21 -7.26 28.10
C VAL A 358 -2.33 -7.51 29.33
N GLU A 359 -1.41 -6.60 29.63
CA GLU A 359 -0.44 -6.69 30.72
C GLU A 359 -1.11 -6.77 32.09
N SER A 360 -2.09 -5.90 32.37
CA SER A 360 -2.88 -5.96 33.61
C SER A 360 -3.62 -7.29 33.77
N SER A 361 -4.16 -7.82 32.67
CA SER A 361 -4.85 -9.12 32.63
C SER A 361 -3.90 -10.30 32.86
N LEU A 362 -2.62 -10.19 32.50
CA LEU A 362 -1.65 -11.28 32.65
C LEU A 362 -1.62 -11.80 34.08
N SER A 363 -1.73 -10.91 35.07
CA SER A 363 -1.70 -11.23 36.51
C SER A 363 -2.71 -12.31 36.93
N SER A 364 -3.91 -12.29 36.33
CA SER A 364 -5.04 -13.20 36.61
C SER A 364 -5.27 -14.26 35.53
N ALA A 365 -4.53 -14.21 34.42
CA ALA A 365 -4.68 -15.11 33.30
C ALA A 365 -3.89 -16.43 33.49
N ALA A 366 -4.49 -17.54 33.06
CA ALA A 366 -3.86 -18.84 32.89
C ALA A 366 -3.22 -19.00 31.49
N CYS A 367 -3.73 -18.27 30.49
CA CYS A 367 -3.27 -18.37 29.10
C CYS A 367 -3.27 -17.00 28.40
N LEU A 368 -2.20 -16.72 27.65
CA LEU A 368 -2.11 -15.61 26.70
C LEU A 368 -2.16 -16.18 25.28
N ILE A 369 -3.02 -15.63 24.43
CA ILE A 369 -3.14 -15.98 23.01
C ILE A 369 -2.65 -14.81 22.17
N VAL A 370 -1.63 -15.07 21.34
CA VAL A 370 -1.13 -14.16 20.32
C VAL A 370 -1.41 -14.78 18.97
N ALA A 371 -2.20 -14.11 18.11
CA ALA A 371 -2.56 -14.63 16.80
C ALA A 371 -2.27 -13.60 15.72
N ALA A 372 -1.50 -13.99 14.71
CA ALA A 372 -1.11 -13.21 13.53
C ALA A 372 -1.03 -11.67 13.76
N PRO A 373 -0.18 -11.19 14.69
CA PRO A 373 -0.03 -9.77 14.95
C PRO A 373 0.50 -9.05 13.70
N THR A 374 0.16 -7.77 13.56
CA THR A 374 0.66 -6.88 12.51
C THR A 374 1.75 -5.95 13.01
N GLU A 375 1.92 -5.82 14.32
CA GLU A 375 2.93 -4.99 14.96
C GLU A 375 3.93 -5.81 15.80
N PRO A 376 5.23 -5.46 15.79
CA PRO A 376 6.23 -6.19 16.56
C PRO A 376 6.15 -5.88 18.06
N TYR A 377 6.41 -6.89 18.89
CA TYR A 377 6.52 -6.74 20.34
C TYR A 377 7.83 -6.06 20.73
N THR A 378 7.74 -5.15 21.70
CA THR A 378 8.90 -4.48 22.29
C THR A 378 9.67 -5.39 23.26
N ALA A 379 10.82 -4.92 23.73
CA ALA A 379 11.65 -5.70 24.66
C ALA A 379 10.99 -5.85 26.04
N ASP A 380 10.25 -4.83 26.48
CA ASP A 380 9.59 -4.78 27.79
C ASP A 380 8.34 -5.66 27.77
N GLU A 381 7.53 -5.57 26.71
CA GLU A 381 6.39 -6.47 26.48
C GLU A 381 6.82 -7.94 26.46
N PHE A 382 7.91 -8.26 25.76
CA PHE A 382 8.46 -9.62 25.78
C PHE A 382 8.84 -10.07 27.20
N GLN A 383 9.41 -9.17 28.01
CA GLN A 383 9.83 -9.50 29.36
C GLN A 383 8.61 -9.83 30.24
N ALA A 384 7.51 -9.08 30.12
CA ALA A 384 6.24 -9.39 30.78
C ALA A 384 5.67 -10.75 30.34
N VAL A 385 5.63 -11.04 29.03
CA VAL A 385 5.19 -12.35 28.51
C VAL A 385 6.08 -13.49 29.03
N LYS A 386 7.40 -13.26 29.10
CA LYS A 386 8.35 -14.26 29.59
C LYS A 386 8.16 -14.53 31.09
N GLU A 387 7.91 -13.50 31.89
CA GLU A 387 7.60 -13.62 33.32
C GLU A 387 6.31 -14.41 33.51
N PHE A 388 5.24 -14.03 32.80
CA PHE A 388 3.97 -14.74 32.75
C PHE A 388 4.14 -16.25 32.49
N VAL A 389 4.88 -16.65 31.44
CA VAL A 389 5.12 -18.07 31.16
C VAL A 389 5.97 -18.73 32.26
N SER A 390 6.95 -18.01 32.82
CA SER A 390 7.81 -18.55 33.89
C SER A 390 7.05 -18.88 35.19
N GLU A 391 5.89 -18.26 35.40
CA GLU A 391 4.97 -18.54 36.51
C GLU A 391 4.15 -19.84 36.33
N GLY A 392 4.36 -20.57 35.23
CA GLY A 392 3.64 -21.82 34.97
C GLY A 392 2.42 -21.66 34.06
N ARG A 393 2.29 -20.50 33.40
CA ARG A 393 1.17 -20.15 32.52
C ARG A 393 1.45 -20.53 31.07
N ILE A 394 0.44 -20.42 30.21
CA ILE A 394 0.50 -20.88 28.82
C ILE A 394 0.56 -19.72 27.84
N LEU A 395 1.50 -19.75 26.91
CA LEU A 395 1.53 -18.87 25.74
C LEU A 395 1.12 -19.66 24.49
N LEU A 396 0.05 -19.27 23.81
CA LEU A 396 -0.32 -19.80 22.51
C LEU A 396 0.01 -18.77 21.43
N MET A 397 0.81 -19.19 20.44
CA MET A 397 1.16 -18.39 19.27
C MET A 397 0.56 -19.03 18.03
N PHE A 398 -0.34 -18.32 17.35
CA PHE A 398 -0.92 -18.75 16.08
C PHE A 398 -0.40 -17.87 14.96
N TYR A 399 0.10 -18.50 13.90
CA TYR A 399 0.36 -17.85 12.63
C TYR A 399 -0.48 -18.52 11.55
N ASP A 400 -0.98 -17.74 10.61
CA ASP A 400 -1.70 -18.26 9.46
C ASP A 400 -1.22 -17.53 8.20
N PRO A 401 -0.60 -18.24 7.23
CA PRO A 401 -0.23 -17.67 5.95
C PRO A 401 -1.40 -17.07 5.18
N ALA A 402 -2.62 -17.56 5.37
CA ALA A 402 -3.82 -17.01 4.73
C ALA A 402 -4.25 -15.66 5.33
N SER A 403 -3.70 -15.29 6.49
CA SER A 403 -3.95 -14.05 7.22
C SER A 403 -2.74 -13.10 7.20
N GLU A 404 -1.73 -13.37 6.37
CA GLU A 404 -0.42 -12.67 6.35
C GLU A 404 -0.54 -11.14 6.13
N PHE A 405 0.11 -10.37 7.01
CA PHE A 405 0.40 -8.95 6.82
C PHE A 405 1.74 -8.80 6.10
N ASN A 406 1.69 -8.30 4.86
CA ASN A 406 2.86 -8.12 4.00
C ASN A 406 3.21 -6.63 3.95
N ASP A 407 3.89 -6.11 4.98
CA ASP A 407 4.57 -4.81 4.89
C ASP A 407 6.05 -5.05 4.58
N ALA A 408 6.46 -4.63 3.38
CA ALA A 408 7.83 -4.72 2.90
C ALA A 408 8.83 -3.86 3.73
N GLN A 409 8.34 -2.96 4.59
CA GLN A 409 9.15 -2.07 5.43
C GLN A 409 9.46 -2.65 6.82
N ALA A 410 8.77 -3.71 7.28
CA ALA A 410 8.99 -4.28 8.61
C ALA A 410 10.28 -5.12 8.67
N PRO A 411 11.25 -4.81 9.55
CA PRO A 411 12.55 -5.50 9.59
C PRO A 411 12.48 -6.95 10.09
N LEU A 412 11.38 -7.32 10.77
CA LEU A 412 11.06 -8.66 11.25
C LEU A 412 9.54 -8.85 11.11
N TRP A 413 9.10 -10.07 10.76
CA TRP A 413 7.67 -10.40 10.85
C TRP A 413 7.19 -10.19 12.29
N PRO A 414 6.05 -9.51 12.51
CA PRO A 414 5.53 -9.17 13.83
C PRO A 414 5.55 -10.35 14.82
N ILE A 415 5.03 -11.52 14.42
CA ILE A 415 4.99 -12.69 15.30
C ILE A 415 6.40 -13.21 15.67
N ASN A 416 7.38 -13.05 14.77
CA ASN A 416 8.75 -13.47 14.99
C ASN A 416 9.52 -12.52 15.92
N SER A 417 9.01 -11.31 16.19
CA SER A 417 9.56 -10.44 17.25
C SER A 417 9.44 -11.08 18.63
N LEU A 418 8.36 -11.85 18.85
CA LEU A 418 8.07 -12.63 20.05
C LEU A 418 8.68 -14.04 19.96
N ALA A 419 8.39 -14.78 18.89
CA ALA A 419 8.78 -16.19 18.74
C ALA A 419 10.31 -16.42 18.77
N ASN A 420 11.09 -15.54 18.13
CA ASN A 420 12.56 -15.67 18.07
C ASN A 420 13.19 -15.68 19.46
N ARG A 421 12.62 -14.91 20.39
CA ARG A 421 13.09 -14.82 21.78
C ARG A 421 12.73 -16.07 22.60
N TRP A 422 11.83 -16.89 22.08
CA TRP A 422 11.54 -18.25 22.55
C TRP A 422 12.37 -19.34 21.86
N GLY A 423 13.20 -19.00 20.87
CA GLY A 423 13.97 -19.97 20.09
C GLY A 423 13.18 -20.61 18.95
N LEU A 424 12.08 -19.97 18.55
CA LEU A 424 11.21 -20.37 17.44
C LEU A 424 11.22 -19.31 16.34
N ALA A 425 11.04 -19.70 15.09
CA ALA A 425 10.72 -18.76 14.03
C ALA A 425 9.67 -19.36 13.08
N PHE A 426 8.59 -18.63 12.84
CA PHE A 426 7.62 -18.96 11.80
C PHE A 426 8.23 -18.70 10.43
N ALA A 427 8.17 -19.71 9.56
CA ALA A 427 8.65 -19.60 8.19
C ALA A 427 7.65 -18.85 7.31
N ARG A 428 8.15 -18.30 6.21
CA ARG A 428 7.32 -17.66 5.18
C ARG A 428 6.63 -18.69 4.30
N GLY A 429 5.44 -18.36 3.82
CA GLY A 429 4.66 -19.20 2.91
C GLY A 429 3.94 -20.31 3.67
N TYR A 430 3.61 -21.38 2.96
CA TYR A 430 2.82 -22.49 3.47
C TYR A 430 3.45 -23.83 3.07
N ILE A 431 3.09 -24.87 3.79
CA ILE A 431 3.40 -26.26 3.50
C ILE A 431 2.31 -26.79 2.57
N TYR A 432 2.68 -27.58 1.57
CA TYR A 432 1.71 -28.30 0.76
C TYR A 432 2.21 -29.71 0.46
N ASP A 433 1.29 -30.62 0.15
CA ASP A 433 1.58 -31.98 -0.27
C ASP A 433 0.75 -32.30 -1.50
N GLU A 434 1.38 -32.77 -2.58
CA GLU A 434 0.67 -33.07 -3.83
C GLU A 434 0.02 -34.45 -3.84
N GLU A 435 0.37 -35.34 -2.90
CA GLU A 435 -0.12 -36.73 -2.85
C GLU A 435 -0.92 -37.04 -1.58
N ASP A 436 -0.45 -36.62 -0.40
CA ASP A 436 -1.03 -36.91 0.91
C ASP A 436 -1.68 -35.67 1.56
N HIS A 437 -2.83 -35.27 1.01
CA HIS A 437 -3.55 -34.06 1.42
C HIS A 437 -5.07 -34.27 1.54
N TYR A 438 -5.73 -33.40 2.33
CA TYR A 438 -7.18 -33.35 2.48
C TYR A 438 -7.82 -32.46 1.41
N GLY A 439 -8.28 -33.09 0.33
CA GLY A 439 -9.03 -32.42 -0.74
C GLY A 439 -8.16 -31.60 -1.71
N LEU A 440 -7.41 -30.62 -1.21
CA LEU A 440 -6.47 -29.80 -1.98
C LEU A 440 -5.07 -29.83 -1.39
N TYR A 441 -4.07 -29.63 -2.25
CA TYR A 441 -2.64 -29.76 -1.95
C TYR A 441 -2.16 -28.97 -0.71
N ARG A 442 -2.78 -27.82 -0.39
CA ARG A 442 -2.41 -26.97 0.77
C ARG A 442 -2.90 -27.49 2.12
N ASN A 443 -3.85 -28.44 2.11
CA ASN A 443 -4.47 -28.95 3.32
C ASN A 443 -3.76 -30.25 3.68
N ILE A 444 -2.77 -30.17 4.55
CA ILE A 444 -1.87 -31.27 4.83
C ILE A 444 -2.41 -32.18 5.93
N TYR A 445 -2.14 -33.47 5.80
CA TYR A 445 -2.24 -34.37 6.94
C TYR A 445 -0.95 -34.32 7.77
N VAL A 446 -1.10 -34.33 9.09
CA VAL A 446 -0.01 -34.42 10.06
C VAL A 446 -0.22 -35.69 10.87
N ARG A 447 0.75 -36.62 10.81
CA ARG A 447 0.63 -37.97 11.40
C ARG A 447 1.84 -38.40 12.23
N ASP A 448 2.87 -37.57 12.28
CA ASP A 448 4.06 -37.82 13.08
C ASP A 448 4.06 -36.83 14.23
N PHE A 449 4.02 -37.37 15.45
CA PHE A 449 3.84 -36.60 16.68
C PHE A 449 4.85 -37.04 17.73
N GLU A 450 5.45 -36.06 18.40
CA GLU A 450 6.04 -36.31 19.71
C GLU A 450 4.95 -36.41 20.76
N ASN A 451 5.19 -37.16 21.83
CA ASN A 451 4.22 -37.30 22.92
C ASN A 451 4.36 -36.12 23.91
N THR A 452 3.74 -34.99 23.60
CA THR A 452 3.76 -33.78 24.43
C THR A 452 2.46 -33.59 25.21
N THR A 453 2.39 -32.56 26.06
CA THR A 453 1.16 -32.15 26.75
C THR A 453 0.00 -31.83 25.79
N VAL A 454 0.32 -31.37 24.58
CA VAL A 454 -0.64 -30.89 23.59
C VAL A 454 -0.95 -31.95 22.52
N THR A 455 0.05 -32.75 22.13
CA THR A 455 -0.05 -33.71 21.02
C THR A 455 -0.29 -35.16 21.44
N ARG A 456 -0.42 -35.43 22.75
CA ARG A 456 -0.68 -36.79 23.26
C ARG A 456 -1.97 -37.37 22.68
N GLY A 457 -1.90 -38.63 22.28
CA GLY A 457 -3.06 -39.42 21.85
C GLY A 457 -3.60 -39.06 20.46
N LEU A 458 -2.95 -38.16 19.73
CA LEU A 458 -3.31 -37.82 18.35
C LEU A 458 -2.73 -38.86 17.38
N GLU A 459 -3.51 -39.25 16.38
CA GLU A 459 -3.13 -40.14 15.28
C GLU A 459 -3.05 -39.39 13.95
N CYS A 460 -3.95 -38.43 13.71
CA CYS A 460 -3.99 -37.64 12.49
C CYS A 460 -4.63 -36.26 12.73
N LEU A 461 -3.96 -35.21 12.26
CA LEU A 461 -4.54 -33.87 12.15
C LEU A 461 -4.70 -33.48 10.68
N VAL A 462 -5.61 -32.54 10.43
CA VAL A 462 -5.72 -31.85 9.14
C VAL A 462 -5.48 -30.37 9.38
N LEU A 463 -4.40 -29.84 8.81
CA LEU A 463 -4.09 -28.41 8.89
C LEU A 463 -4.30 -27.75 7.52
N PHE A 464 -4.78 -26.51 7.53
CA PHE A 464 -5.20 -25.79 6.33
C PHE A 464 -4.22 -24.66 6.06
N THR A 465 -3.53 -24.73 4.92
CA THR A 465 -2.58 -23.67 4.50
C THR A 465 -1.49 -23.40 5.56
N ALA A 466 -1.14 -24.41 6.36
CA ALA A 466 -0.22 -24.27 7.48
C ALA A 466 1.19 -23.85 7.04
N THR A 467 1.88 -22.98 7.78
CA THR A 467 3.33 -22.82 7.66
C THR A 467 4.08 -23.80 8.58
N HIS A 468 5.41 -23.82 8.43
CA HIS A 468 6.30 -24.54 9.32
C HIS A 468 7.04 -23.60 10.27
N LEU A 469 7.53 -24.17 11.36
CA LEU A 469 8.39 -23.52 12.33
C LEU A 469 9.83 -23.99 12.15
N HIS A 470 10.75 -23.09 12.44
CA HIS A 470 12.14 -23.40 12.71
C HIS A 470 12.32 -23.46 14.22
N SER A 471 12.66 -24.63 14.74
CA SER A 471 13.06 -24.81 16.12
C SER A 471 14.32 -25.66 16.24
N THR A 472 14.93 -25.67 17.41
CA THR A 472 16.17 -26.43 17.65
C THR A 472 15.90 -27.82 18.24
N ASP A 473 14.94 -27.95 19.17
CA ASP A 473 14.61 -29.22 19.85
C ASP A 473 13.17 -29.24 20.41
N SER A 474 12.22 -28.50 19.80
CA SER A 474 10.88 -28.31 20.36
C SER A 474 9.73 -28.61 19.40
N ASP A 475 10.02 -29.20 18.24
CA ASP A 475 8.96 -29.61 17.31
C ASP A 475 8.14 -30.75 17.90
N ALA A 476 6.82 -30.66 17.74
CA ALA A 476 5.86 -31.58 18.34
C ALA A 476 5.04 -32.36 17.32
N ALA A 477 4.90 -31.84 16.10
CA ALA A 477 4.21 -32.51 15.01
C ALA A 477 4.88 -32.19 13.66
N TRP A 478 4.86 -33.13 12.73
CA TRP A 478 5.46 -32.96 11.39
C TRP A 478 4.55 -33.42 10.25
N SER A 479 4.68 -32.72 9.12
CA SER A 479 4.15 -33.14 7.82
C SER A 479 4.77 -34.47 7.35
N SER A 480 4.24 -34.99 6.24
CA SER A 480 4.91 -36.05 5.49
C SER A 480 6.33 -35.60 5.07
N GLY A 481 7.20 -36.56 4.74
CA GLY A 481 8.50 -36.27 4.15
C GLY A 481 8.45 -35.84 2.69
N ASP A 482 7.28 -36.01 2.06
CA ASP A 482 7.02 -35.69 0.66
C ASP A 482 6.38 -34.30 0.48
N ALA A 483 6.05 -33.61 1.58
CA ALA A 483 5.55 -32.26 1.59
C ALA A 483 6.59 -31.24 1.08
N TYR A 484 6.13 -30.06 0.71
CA TYR A 484 6.90 -28.97 0.14
C TYR A 484 6.68 -27.68 0.91
N SER A 485 7.71 -26.85 1.02
CA SER A 485 7.59 -25.45 1.41
C SER A 485 7.34 -24.59 0.17
N SER A 486 6.27 -23.80 0.15
CA SER A 486 5.93 -22.95 -1.01
C SER A 486 6.90 -21.79 -1.23
N SER A 487 7.57 -21.32 -0.18
CA SER A 487 8.59 -20.26 -0.27
C SER A 487 9.95 -20.74 -0.77
N SER A 488 10.33 -21.98 -0.44
CA SER A 488 11.62 -22.55 -0.87
C SER A 488 11.50 -23.52 -2.04
N GLU A 489 10.29 -23.91 -2.42
CA GLU A 489 9.97 -24.98 -3.37
C GLU A 489 10.74 -26.28 -3.10
N ARG A 490 11.06 -26.53 -1.83
CA ARG A 490 11.85 -27.66 -1.40
C ARG A 490 10.95 -28.74 -0.83
N GLN A 491 11.18 -29.97 -1.26
CA GLN A 491 10.59 -31.15 -0.64
C GLN A 491 11.27 -31.46 0.69
N GLY A 492 10.48 -31.82 1.70
CA GLY A 492 11.01 -32.24 2.98
C GLY A 492 9.94 -32.44 4.04
N LYS A 493 10.42 -32.79 5.22
CA LYS A 493 9.62 -32.93 6.43
C LYS A 493 9.63 -31.61 7.20
N TYR A 494 8.45 -31.06 7.45
CA TYR A 494 8.27 -29.73 8.03
C TYR A 494 7.45 -29.81 9.32
N ALA A 495 7.77 -28.98 10.32
CA ALA A 495 7.09 -28.98 11.60
C ALA A 495 6.07 -27.83 11.68
N PRO A 496 4.74 -28.08 11.55
CA PRO A 496 3.73 -27.03 11.72
C PRO A 496 3.35 -26.75 13.18
N ILE A 497 3.80 -27.58 14.14
CA ILE A 497 3.50 -27.42 15.56
C ILE A 497 4.78 -27.61 16.38
N SER A 498 5.09 -26.65 17.25
CA SER A 498 6.18 -26.74 18.24
C SER A 498 5.66 -26.48 19.65
N VAL A 499 6.17 -27.24 20.63
CA VAL A 499 5.82 -27.14 22.06
C VAL A 499 7.10 -26.96 22.86
N ILE A 500 7.20 -25.88 23.62
CA ILE A 500 8.32 -25.57 24.50
C ILE A 500 7.83 -25.57 25.95
N ASP A 501 8.29 -26.56 26.73
CA ASP A 501 8.09 -26.58 28.17
C ASP A 501 9.32 -25.96 28.87
N LYS A 502 9.12 -24.86 29.63
CA LYS A 502 10.15 -24.23 30.47
C LYS A 502 9.68 -24.12 31.92
N GLY A 503 10.30 -24.89 32.81
CA GLY A 503 9.88 -24.95 34.21
C GLY A 503 8.49 -25.60 34.30
N ASN A 504 7.50 -24.86 34.81
CA ASN A 504 6.10 -25.29 34.86
C ASN A 504 5.24 -24.70 33.72
N GLY A 505 5.80 -23.77 32.92
CA GLY A 505 5.08 -23.07 31.86
C GLY A 505 5.30 -23.68 30.49
N THR A 506 4.37 -23.40 29.58
CA THR A 506 4.37 -23.98 28.22
C THR A 506 4.12 -22.89 27.19
N ALA A 507 4.97 -22.81 26.18
CA ALA A 507 4.72 -22.02 24.97
C ALA A 507 4.43 -22.97 23.81
N VAL A 508 3.32 -22.76 23.10
CA VAL A 508 2.89 -23.59 21.97
C VAL A 508 2.77 -22.69 20.75
N ALA A 509 3.33 -23.14 19.64
CA ALA A 509 3.30 -22.41 18.39
C ALA A 509 2.66 -23.26 17.29
N PHE A 510 1.67 -22.69 16.61
CA PHE A 510 0.93 -23.32 15.53
C PHE A 510 1.07 -22.50 14.26
N GLY A 511 1.53 -23.14 13.18
CA GLY A 511 1.61 -22.55 11.85
C GLY A 511 0.27 -22.48 11.11
N ASP A 512 -0.83 -22.85 11.76
CA ASP A 512 -2.20 -22.77 11.28
C ASP A 512 -3.13 -22.40 12.45
N ILE A 513 -4.21 -21.67 12.16
CA ILE A 513 -5.31 -21.39 13.09
C ILE A 513 -6.65 -21.97 12.62
N THR A 514 -6.80 -22.27 11.34
CA THR A 514 -8.05 -22.74 10.74
C THR A 514 -8.58 -23.99 11.45
N PHE A 515 -7.68 -24.85 11.94
CA PHE A 515 -8.05 -26.08 12.66
C PHE A 515 -8.90 -25.84 13.93
N ILE A 516 -8.88 -24.65 14.55
CA ILE A 516 -9.72 -24.36 15.73
C ILE A 516 -11.14 -23.90 15.37
N MET A 517 -11.41 -23.63 14.09
CA MET A 517 -12.66 -23.06 13.60
C MET A 517 -13.63 -24.15 13.13
N GLU A 518 -14.94 -23.92 13.27
CA GLU A 518 -15.94 -24.83 12.70
C GLU A 518 -16.09 -24.58 11.18
N PRO A 519 -16.19 -25.63 10.33
CA PRO A 519 -16.29 -27.06 10.68
C PRO A 519 -14.94 -27.79 10.79
N TYR A 520 -13.81 -27.12 10.54
CA TYR A 520 -12.46 -27.72 10.46
C TYR A 520 -12.00 -28.39 11.77
N ALA A 521 -12.48 -27.90 12.90
CA ALA A 521 -12.23 -28.47 14.22
C ALA A 521 -12.69 -29.92 14.35
N TYR A 522 -13.66 -30.38 13.56
CA TYR A 522 -14.18 -31.76 13.65
C TYR A 522 -13.58 -32.72 12.62
N LEU A 523 -12.49 -32.34 11.96
CA LEU A 523 -11.77 -33.20 11.02
C LEU A 523 -10.65 -33.97 11.72
N GLU A 524 -10.63 -35.29 11.51
CA GLU A 524 -9.70 -36.20 12.19
C GLU A 524 -9.62 -35.88 13.70
N ASP A 525 -8.42 -35.74 14.27
CA ASP A 525 -8.22 -35.48 15.70
C ASP A 525 -8.07 -33.98 16.04
N ASN A 526 -8.47 -33.05 15.15
CA ASN A 526 -8.35 -31.61 15.39
C ASN A 526 -9.08 -31.19 16.69
N TYR A 527 -10.27 -31.74 16.95
CA TYR A 527 -11.02 -31.45 18.16
C TYR A 527 -10.29 -31.99 19.40
N ASP A 528 -9.67 -33.16 19.32
CA ASP A 528 -8.91 -33.73 20.43
C ASP A 528 -7.66 -32.90 20.75
N LEU A 529 -7.01 -32.30 19.74
CA LEU A 529 -5.94 -31.31 19.94
C LEU A 529 -6.45 -30.06 20.68
N ILE A 530 -7.61 -29.52 20.28
CA ILE A 530 -8.25 -28.39 20.99
C ILE A 530 -8.55 -28.79 22.43
N MET A 531 -9.07 -29.99 22.65
CA MET A 531 -9.38 -30.47 23.99
C MET A 531 -8.15 -30.66 24.87
N ASN A 532 -7.02 -31.11 24.31
CA ASN A 532 -5.75 -31.16 25.04
C ASN A 532 -5.34 -29.77 25.54
N LEU A 533 -5.49 -28.71 24.73
CA LEU A 533 -5.25 -27.32 25.14
C LEU A 533 -6.23 -26.89 26.23
N VAL A 534 -7.53 -27.12 26.03
CA VAL A 534 -8.59 -26.75 26.98
C VAL A 534 -8.36 -27.38 28.34
N TYR A 535 -8.07 -28.68 28.39
CA TYR A 535 -7.80 -29.36 29.65
C TYR A 535 -6.55 -28.82 30.32
N ARG A 536 -5.49 -28.54 29.54
CA ARG A 536 -4.25 -28.01 30.09
C ARG A 536 -4.40 -26.61 30.66
N ILE A 537 -5.15 -25.72 30.00
CA ILE A 537 -5.47 -24.37 30.48
C ILE A 537 -6.33 -24.45 31.75
N ALA A 538 -7.37 -25.28 31.75
CA ALA A 538 -8.33 -25.38 32.87
C ALA A 538 -7.75 -26.01 34.15
N GLU A 539 -6.57 -26.65 34.08
CA GLU A 539 -5.84 -27.19 35.23
C GLU A 539 -4.97 -26.14 35.95
N ILE A 540 -4.76 -24.96 35.36
CA ILE A 540 -3.91 -23.91 35.95
C ILE A 540 -4.71 -23.15 37.00
N GLU A 541 -4.28 -23.25 38.26
CA GLU A 541 -4.75 -22.40 39.34
C GLU A 541 -3.92 -21.11 39.38
N VAL A 542 -4.58 -19.97 39.21
CA VAL A 542 -3.94 -18.65 39.36
C VAL A 542 -4.22 -18.18 40.79
N PRO A 543 -3.20 -17.72 41.55
CA PRO A 543 -3.40 -17.22 42.91
C PRO A 543 -4.49 -16.15 42.95
N ASP A 544 -5.37 -16.17 43.96
CA ASP A 544 -6.21 -15.01 44.31
C ASP A 544 -5.22 -13.87 44.64
N ILE A 545 -4.94 -13.01 43.67
CA ILE A 545 -4.37 -11.70 43.93
C ILE A 545 -5.54 -10.96 44.58
N GLU A 546 -5.48 -10.75 45.91
CA GLU A 546 -6.32 -9.71 46.50
C GLU A 546 -6.06 -8.47 45.65
N PRO A 547 -7.09 -7.86 45.03
CA PRO A 547 -6.86 -6.66 44.26
C PRO A 547 -6.12 -5.71 45.19
N GLU A 548 -4.90 -5.31 44.81
CA GLU A 548 -4.38 -4.08 45.36
C GLU A 548 -5.48 -3.04 45.11
N PRO A 549 -5.86 -2.25 46.14
CA PRO A 549 -6.97 -1.33 45.98
C PRO A 549 -6.70 -0.51 44.73
N GLU A 550 -7.57 -0.67 43.72
CA GLU A 550 -7.56 0.22 42.56
C GLU A 550 -7.54 1.63 43.14
N PRO A 551 -6.63 2.51 42.68
CA PRO A 551 -6.71 3.90 43.08
C PRO A 551 -8.11 4.34 42.72
N GLU A 552 -8.92 4.74 43.71
CA GLU A 552 -10.21 5.33 43.39
C GLU A 552 -9.92 6.50 42.44
N TYR A 553 -10.33 6.39 41.18
CA TYR A 553 -10.25 7.46 40.17
C TYR A 553 -11.28 8.54 40.51
N ASN A 554 -11.16 9.05 41.73
CA ASN A 554 -11.90 10.16 42.26
C ASN A 554 -10.92 11.12 42.94
N VAL A 555 -11.19 12.42 42.79
CA VAL A 555 -10.53 13.47 43.57
C VAL A 555 -11.63 14.22 44.30
N THR A 556 -11.65 14.14 45.62
CA THR A 556 -12.58 14.92 46.46
C THR A 556 -12.09 16.36 46.65
N ALA A 557 -12.97 17.24 47.13
CA ALA A 557 -12.62 18.62 47.43
C ALA A 557 -11.43 18.70 48.39
N PRO A 558 -10.44 19.57 48.13
CA PRO A 558 -9.24 19.66 48.94
C PRO A 558 -9.51 20.34 50.28
N ASP A 559 -8.97 19.77 51.37
CA ASP A 559 -8.99 20.39 52.69
C ASP A 559 -7.79 21.34 52.85
N LEU A 560 -8.05 22.64 52.65
CA LEU A 560 -7.07 23.73 52.74
C LEU A 560 -7.48 24.68 53.88
N PRO A 561 -6.97 24.55 55.11
CA PRO A 561 -7.38 25.40 56.24
C PRO A 561 -7.05 26.89 56.01
N VAL A 562 -7.73 27.78 56.75
CA VAL A 562 -7.40 29.21 56.76
C VAL A 562 -5.93 29.39 57.17
N GLY A 563 -5.20 30.23 56.44
CA GLY A 563 -3.75 30.39 56.60
C GLY A 563 -2.93 29.48 55.69
N THR A 564 -3.55 28.64 54.84
CA THR A 564 -2.83 27.91 53.79
C THR A 564 -2.22 28.88 52.78
N VAL A 565 -0.91 28.73 52.53
CA VAL A 565 -0.14 29.51 51.57
C VAL A 565 0.44 28.58 50.51
N LYS A 566 0.24 28.90 49.22
CA LYS A 566 0.82 28.19 48.09
C LYS A 566 1.66 29.17 47.26
N VAL A 567 2.87 28.75 46.93
CA VAL A 567 3.73 29.48 45.99
C VAL A 567 3.64 28.78 44.65
N TYR A 568 3.30 29.51 43.60
CA TYR A 568 3.28 29.04 42.23
C TYR A 568 4.35 29.74 41.41
N ARG A 569 4.87 29.04 40.41
CA ARG A 569 5.64 29.63 39.30
C ARG A 569 4.70 29.82 38.12
N GLU A 570 4.40 31.06 37.81
CA GLU A 570 3.63 31.47 36.64
C GLU A 570 4.61 31.82 35.52
N THR A 571 4.41 31.23 34.34
CA THR A 571 5.15 31.56 33.12
C THR A 571 4.16 32.13 32.13
N ILE A 572 4.43 33.33 31.63
CA ILE A 572 3.62 34.02 30.62
C ILE A 572 4.54 34.32 29.44
N ASP A 573 4.25 33.76 28.26
CA ASP A 573 5.06 33.92 27.04
C ASP A 573 6.58 33.75 27.25
N GLY A 574 6.95 32.88 28.20
CA GLY A 574 8.34 32.56 28.56
C GLY A 574 8.98 33.42 29.66
N GLU A 575 8.28 34.41 30.23
CA GLU A 575 8.72 35.13 31.43
C GLU A 575 8.19 34.46 32.71
N GLU A 576 9.09 34.05 33.61
CA GLU A 576 8.74 33.42 34.89
C GLU A 576 8.58 34.44 36.02
N ARG A 577 7.53 34.28 36.83
CA ARG A 577 7.24 35.07 38.04
C ARG A 577 6.67 34.17 39.13
N ASP A 578 6.96 34.49 40.38
CA ASP A 578 6.36 33.78 41.52
C ASP A 578 5.03 34.45 41.89
N VAL A 579 4.02 33.61 42.14
CA VAL A 579 2.67 34.02 42.54
C VAL A 579 2.33 33.40 43.88
N LEU A 580 1.87 34.22 44.82
CA LEU A 580 1.49 33.76 46.16
C LEU A 580 -0.03 33.66 46.27
N TRP A 581 -0.52 32.45 46.52
CA TRP A 581 -1.92 32.19 46.81
C TRP A 581 -2.08 31.96 48.32
N THR A 582 -2.98 32.70 48.97
CA THR A 582 -3.20 32.61 50.43
C THR A 582 -4.69 32.52 50.74
N ARG A 583 -5.11 31.48 51.48
CA ARG A 583 -6.45 31.42 52.05
C ARG A 583 -6.53 32.32 53.29
N SER A 584 -7.00 33.56 53.13
CA SER A 584 -6.90 34.61 54.15
C SER A 584 -8.02 34.55 55.19
N SER A 585 -9.20 34.03 54.83
CA SER A 585 -10.29 33.72 55.77
C SER A 585 -11.16 32.57 55.23
N GLU A 586 -12.24 32.19 55.94
CA GLU A 586 -13.16 31.14 55.46
C GLU A 586 -13.74 31.47 54.08
N ASN A 587 -13.96 32.77 53.79
CA ASN A 587 -14.65 33.28 52.61
C ASN A 587 -13.79 34.22 51.76
N GLN A 588 -12.47 34.26 51.98
CA GLN A 588 -11.57 35.12 51.21
C GLN A 588 -10.24 34.44 50.89
N THR A 589 -9.77 34.69 49.66
CA THR A 589 -8.48 34.22 49.16
C THR A 589 -7.74 35.38 48.50
N TRP A 590 -6.45 35.52 48.78
CA TRP A 590 -5.57 36.50 48.16
C TRP A 590 -4.64 35.84 47.16
N VAL A 591 -4.48 36.45 46.00
CA VAL A 591 -3.51 36.07 44.97
C VAL A 591 -2.60 37.27 44.71
N GLU A 592 -1.37 37.20 45.22
CA GLU A 592 -0.36 38.26 45.09
C GLU A 592 0.58 37.93 43.91
N ARG A 593 0.64 38.85 42.95
CA ARG A 593 1.61 38.87 41.86
C ARG A 593 2.61 40.02 42.10
N PRO A 594 3.77 40.06 41.41
CA PRO A 594 4.75 41.12 41.60
C PRO A 594 4.22 42.56 41.41
N ASP A 595 3.18 42.71 40.61
CA ASP A 595 2.57 43.97 40.18
C ASP A 595 1.15 44.19 40.68
N SER A 596 0.50 43.19 41.28
CA SER A 596 -0.91 43.26 41.70
C SER A 596 -1.26 42.34 42.86
N THR A 597 -2.41 42.60 43.49
CA THR A 597 -3.01 41.67 44.46
C THR A 597 -4.49 41.57 44.19
N THR A 598 -4.94 40.35 43.90
CA THR A 598 -6.35 40.04 43.66
C THR A 598 -6.96 39.40 44.89
N THR A 599 -8.08 39.94 45.37
CA THR A 599 -8.88 39.34 46.45
C THR A 599 -10.12 38.69 45.85
N TYR A 600 -10.32 37.41 46.14
CA TYR A 600 -11.53 36.66 45.76
C TYR A 600 -12.42 36.47 47.00
N HIS A 601 -13.73 36.65 46.83
CA HIS A 601 -14.74 36.55 47.87
C HIS A 601 -15.72 35.41 47.58
N PHE A 602 -15.97 34.55 48.58
CA PHE A 602 -16.79 33.35 48.43
C PHE A 602 -18.00 33.37 49.37
N ASP A 603 -19.06 32.64 49.00
CA ASP A 603 -20.20 32.38 49.88
C ASP A 603 -19.90 31.25 50.90
N GLU A 604 -20.89 30.91 51.73
CA GLU A 604 -20.75 29.83 52.73
C GLU A 604 -20.62 28.42 52.10
N GLU A 605 -20.97 28.27 50.82
CA GLU A 605 -20.89 27.01 50.06
C GLU A 605 -19.59 26.89 49.26
N GLY A 606 -18.76 27.94 49.24
CA GLY A 606 -17.48 27.99 48.51
C GLY A 606 -17.58 28.55 47.09
N ASN A 607 -18.75 29.01 46.66
CA ASN A 607 -18.95 29.60 45.33
C ASN A 607 -18.42 31.04 45.30
N LEU A 608 -17.85 31.46 44.17
CA LEU A 608 -17.25 32.79 44.01
C LEU A 608 -18.32 33.87 43.79
N LEU A 609 -18.35 34.86 44.69
CA LEU A 609 -19.29 35.99 44.67
C LEU A 609 -18.74 37.19 43.90
N SER A 610 -17.47 37.52 44.14
CA SER A 610 -16.82 38.69 43.57
C SER A 610 -15.31 38.59 43.67
N TRP A 611 -14.61 39.40 42.88
CA TRP A 611 -13.18 39.62 43.04
C TRP A 611 -12.82 41.10 42.82
N GLU A 612 -11.73 41.53 43.45
CA GLU A 612 -11.19 42.89 43.31
C GLU A 612 -9.67 42.82 43.02
N SER A 613 -9.19 43.62 42.06
CA SER A 613 -7.77 43.75 41.71
C SER A 613 -7.51 45.10 41.05
N ASP A 614 -6.50 45.84 41.51
CA ASP A 614 -5.98 47.05 40.83
C ASP A 614 -7.02 48.08 40.36
N GLY A 615 -8.03 48.38 41.18
CA GLY A 615 -9.10 49.33 40.85
C GLY A 615 -10.25 48.73 40.02
N MET A 616 -10.20 47.43 39.74
CA MET A 616 -11.30 46.64 39.22
C MET A 616 -12.05 45.92 40.34
N GLU A 617 -13.38 45.95 40.30
CA GLU A 617 -14.27 45.15 41.14
C GLU A 617 -15.30 44.44 40.26
N GLN A 618 -15.32 43.11 40.29
CA GLN A 618 -16.29 42.29 39.57
C GLN A 618 -17.23 41.59 40.55
N VAL A 619 -18.53 41.77 40.36
CA VAL A 619 -19.58 41.14 41.17
C VAL A 619 -20.51 40.33 40.27
N TYR A 620 -20.60 39.03 40.51
CA TYR A 620 -21.46 38.13 39.73
C TYR A 620 -22.93 38.26 40.13
N ASP A 621 -23.84 38.10 39.16
CA ASP A 621 -25.29 38.15 39.42
C ASP A 621 -25.75 36.95 40.26
N ASP A 622 -25.16 35.79 39.98
CA ASP A 622 -25.30 34.55 40.72
C ASP A 622 -23.88 34.04 41.08
N PRO A 623 -23.66 33.43 42.25
CA PRO A 623 -22.33 32.93 42.63
C PRO A 623 -21.80 31.89 41.61
N VAL A 624 -20.53 32.00 41.23
CA VAL A 624 -19.89 31.05 40.31
C VAL A 624 -19.57 29.76 41.07
N PRO A 625 -20.10 28.60 40.63
CA PRO A 625 -19.93 27.36 41.36
C PRO A 625 -18.46 26.92 41.38
N ASP A 626 -18.02 26.36 42.50
CA ASP A 626 -16.73 25.64 42.56
C ASP A 626 -16.77 24.37 41.69
N LEU A 627 -15.61 23.72 41.53
CA LEU A 627 -15.52 22.44 40.84
C LEU A 627 -16.50 21.42 41.45
N PRO A 628 -17.19 20.60 40.62
CA PRO A 628 -18.25 19.70 41.07
C PRO A 628 -17.67 18.44 41.72
N TYR A 629 -17.01 18.59 42.87
CA TYR A 629 -16.42 17.47 43.59
C TYR A 629 -17.47 16.43 44.03
N PRO A 630 -17.14 15.13 44.05
CA PRO A 630 -15.85 14.55 43.64
C PRO A 630 -15.68 14.52 42.11
N LEU A 631 -14.47 14.85 41.65
CA LEU A 631 -14.08 14.74 40.24
C LEU A 631 -13.89 13.27 39.91
N THR A 632 -14.70 12.74 38.99
CA THR A 632 -14.72 11.35 38.55
C THR A 632 -14.55 11.28 37.04
N GLU A 633 -14.17 10.11 36.53
CA GLU A 633 -14.06 9.88 35.07
C GLU A 633 -15.36 10.26 34.34
N ASP A 634 -15.24 10.89 33.18
CA ASP A 634 -16.34 11.41 32.35
C ASP A 634 -17.24 12.50 32.97
N LEU A 635 -16.89 13.04 34.16
CA LEU A 635 -17.65 14.15 34.76
C LEU A 635 -17.49 15.43 33.94
N GLY A 636 -18.60 16.00 33.48
CA GLY A 636 -18.65 17.29 32.79
C GLY A 636 -19.71 18.24 33.34
N TRP A 637 -19.47 19.54 33.25
CA TRP A 637 -20.37 20.59 33.73
C TRP A 637 -20.26 21.85 32.87
N ALA A 638 -21.29 22.70 32.94
CA ALA A 638 -21.30 23.99 32.26
C ALA A 638 -22.21 24.99 32.99
N TYR A 639 -21.87 26.27 32.91
CA TYR A 639 -22.71 27.36 33.41
C TYR A 639 -22.52 28.64 32.59
N ARG A 640 -23.47 29.56 32.73
CA ARG A 640 -23.43 30.90 32.13
C ARG A 640 -23.91 31.91 33.15
N VAL A 641 -23.06 32.87 33.50
CA VAL A 641 -23.30 33.82 34.59
C VAL A 641 -23.02 35.25 34.11
N GLY A 642 -23.95 36.17 34.39
CA GLY A 642 -23.73 37.59 34.15
C GLY A 642 -23.02 38.22 35.34
N TYR A 643 -22.31 39.33 35.12
CA TYR A 643 -21.67 40.08 36.19
C TYR A 643 -21.59 41.57 35.87
N ASN A 644 -21.39 42.39 36.90
CA ASN A 644 -21.00 43.79 36.75
C ASN A 644 -19.52 43.94 37.10
N LEU A 645 -18.76 44.51 36.18
CA LEU A 645 -17.35 44.84 36.36
C LEU A 645 -17.23 46.36 36.45
N THR A 646 -16.62 46.88 37.51
CA THR A 646 -16.38 48.31 37.69
C THR A 646 -14.88 48.55 37.61
N LEU A 647 -14.43 49.41 36.72
CA LEU A 647 -13.03 49.85 36.63
C LEU A 647 -12.98 51.36 36.86
N ASP A 648 -12.26 51.82 37.90
CA ASP A 648 -12.11 53.26 38.21
C ASP A 648 -13.44 54.06 38.21
N ASP A 649 -14.49 53.49 38.80
CA ASP A 649 -15.89 53.99 38.86
C ASP A 649 -16.73 53.89 37.55
N ASP A 650 -16.21 53.30 36.47
CA ASP A 650 -16.96 53.04 35.23
C ASP A 650 -17.54 51.61 35.20
N PRO A 651 -18.88 51.44 35.14
CA PRO A 651 -19.51 50.11 35.16
C PRO A 651 -19.62 49.51 33.74
N TRP A 652 -19.14 48.28 33.59
CA TRP A 652 -19.27 47.43 32.42
C TRP A 652 -20.10 46.19 32.77
N ARG A 653 -20.75 45.63 31.75
CA ARG A 653 -21.56 44.43 31.89
C ARG A 653 -20.85 43.27 31.20
N GLY A 654 -20.70 42.15 31.90
CA GLY A 654 -20.07 40.97 31.32
C GLY A 654 -20.94 39.73 31.43
N VAL A 655 -20.62 38.73 30.60
CA VAL A 655 -21.19 37.39 30.69
C VAL A 655 -20.10 36.34 30.48
N LEU A 656 -19.90 35.52 31.50
CA LEU A 656 -18.98 34.39 31.49
C LEU A 656 -19.74 33.10 31.12
N GLN A 657 -19.22 32.37 30.13
CA GLN A 657 -19.65 31.02 29.77
C GLN A 657 -18.52 30.05 30.08
N HIS A 658 -18.82 28.94 30.74
CA HIS A 658 -17.84 27.95 31.18
C HIS A 658 -18.30 26.55 30.79
N HIS A 659 -17.36 25.72 30.30
CA HIS A 659 -17.53 24.29 30.11
C HIS A 659 -16.31 23.56 30.68
N GLY A 660 -16.52 22.61 31.59
CA GLY A 660 -15.46 21.81 32.20
C GLY A 660 -15.71 20.32 32.02
N GLN A 661 -14.64 19.53 31.87
CA GLN A 661 -14.69 18.07 31.78
C GLN A 661 -13.44 17.43 32.40
N VAL A 662 -13.62 16.36 33.19
CA VAL A 662 -12.51 15.49 33.61
C VAL A 662 -12.07 14.65 32.42
N VAL A 663 -10.82 14.81 31.99
CA VAL A 663 -10.23 14.15 30.82
C VAL A 663 -9.22 13.05 31.18
N GLY A 664 -8.95 12.84 32.46
CA GLY A 664 -8.10 11.75 32.95
C GLY A 664 -7.58 11.99 34.38
N PHE A 665 -6.73 11.08 34.86
CA PHE A 665 -6.05 11.19 36.14
C PHE A 665 -4.57 10.85 35.97
N GLU A 666 -3.68 11.64 36.56
CA GLU A 666 -2.24 11.40 36.50
C GLU A 666 -1.51 11.95 37.73
N TYR A 667 -0.34 11.38 38.03
CA TYR A 667 0.57 11.95 39.01
C TYR A 667 1.32 13.15 38.41
N VAL A 668 1.29 14.28 39.11
CA VAL A 668 2.03 15.49 38.72
C VAL A 668 3.11 15.78 39.75
N GLU A 669 4.34 15.92 39.27
CA GLU A 669 5.47 16.36 40.09
C GLU A 669 5.40 17.90 40.25
N ALA A 670 5.34 18.37 41.50
CA ALA A 670 5.38 19.79 41.83
C ALA A 670 6.82 20.23 42.16
N GLY A 671 7.06 21.53 42.26
CA GLY A 671 8.37 22.11 42.53
C GLY A 671 8.93 21.88 43.94
N ASP A 672 8.17 21.23 44.83
CA ASP A 672 8.59 20.79 46.17
C ASP A 672 9.25 19.39 46.16
N ASN A 673 9.34 18.75 44.98
CA ASN A 673 9.73 17.34 44.76
C ASN A 673 8.74 16.33 45.35
N GLU A 674 7.49 16.72 45.60
CA GLU A 674 6.40 15.79 45.89
C GLU A 674 5.57 15.54 44.62
N THR A 675 4.95 14.36 44.57
CA THR A 675 4.07 13.95 43.47
C THR A 675 2.63 13.90 43.96
N TYR A 676 1.75 14.61 43.28
CA TYR A 676 0.35 14.72 43.65
C TYR A 676 -0.50 13.92 42.67
N TRP A 677 -1.41 13.09 43.19
CA TRP A 677 -2.45 12.46 42.37
C TRP A 677 -3.48 13.53 41.98
N CYS A 678 -3.66 13.75 40.68
CA CYS A 678 -4.46 14.83 40.15
C CYS A 678 -5.51 14.32 39.17
N ALA A 679 -6.72 14.88 39.25
CA ALA A 679 -7.65 14.86 38.14
C ALA A 679 -7.20 15.92 37.12
N LYS A 680 -7.11 15.51 35.85
CA LYS A 680 -6.85 16.38 34.72
C LYS A 680 -8.19 16.88 34.18
N VAL A 681 -8.41 18.18 34.25
CA VAL A 681 -9.66 18.84 33.88
C VAL A 681 -9.40 19.77 32.70
N SER A 682 -10.15 19.59 31.61
CA SER A 682 -10.19 20.55 30.51
C SER A 682 -11.30 21.55 30.77
N VAL A 683 -10.97 22.84 30.67
CA VAL A 683 -11.89 23.96 30.84
C VAL A 683 -11.86 24.82 29.59
N VAL A 684 -13.02 25.23 29.10
CA VAL A 684 -13.16 26.22 28.02
C VAL A 684 -14.07 27.32 28.51
N GLU A 685 -13.56 28.55 28.53
CA GLU A 685 -14.34 29.73 28.91
C GLU A 685 -14.41 30.76 27.78
N THR A 686 -15.55 31.43 27.71
CA THR A 686 -15.75 32.62 26.89
C THR A 686 -16.35 33.71 27.77
N ASP A 687 -15.63 34.82 27.89
CA ASP A 687 -16.06 36.01 28.63
C ASP A 687 -16.32 37.16 27.65
N GLU A 688 -17.55 37.67 27.61
CA GLU A 688 -17.96 38.79 26.77
C GLU A 688 -18.26 40.01 27.64
N ILE A 689 -17.50 41.09 27.45
CA ILE A 689 -17.60 42.34 28.22
C ILE A 689 -18.07 43.48 27.29
N ASP A 690 -19.27 43.98 27.56
CA ASP A 690 -19.84 45.16 26.88
C ASP A 690 -19.26 46.44 27.50
N ARG A 691 -18.39 47.13 26.74
CA ARG A 691 -17.87 48.45 27.07
C ARG A 691 -18.66 49.52 26.31
N ILE A 692 -18.43 50.80 26.65
CA ILE A 692 -19.21 51.91 26.06
C ILE A 692 -18.97 52.07 24.54
N GLU A 693 -17.77 51.72 24.05
CA GLU A 693 -17.35 51.95 22.66
C GLU A 693 -17.16 50.66 21.84
N ASP A 694 -16.91 49.52 22.49
CA ASP A 694 -16.53 48.24 21.89
C ASP A 694 -16.97 47.03 22.75
N VAL A 695 -16.97 45.84 22.16
CA VAL A 695 -17.17 44.56 22.87
C VAL A 695 -15.85 43.81 22.95
N LEU A 696 -15.41 43.49 24.17
CA LEU A 696 -14.24 42.64 24.41
C LEU A 696 -14.69 41.20 24.61
N THR A 697 -14.16 40.27 23.81
CA THR A 697 -14.38 38.83 23.99
C THR A 697 -13.06 38.16 24.34
N ILE A 698 -13.03 37.42 25.44
CA ILE A 698 -11.88 36.65 25.91
C ILE A 698 -12.25 35.17 25.80
N ASN A 699 -11.47 34.40 25.05
CA ASN A 699 -11.62 32.94 25.02
C ASN A 699 -10.40 32.29 25.65
N SER A 700 -10.61 31.39 26.61
CA SER A 700 -9.55 30.58 27.20
C SER A 700 -9.83 29.09 27.02
N MET A 701 -8.76 28.34 26.76
CA MET A 701 -8.75 26.88 26.87
C MET A 701 -7.69 26.51 27.90
N GLU A 702 -8.10 25.86 28.98
CA GLU A 702 -7.25 25.53 30.11
C GLU A 702 -7.24 24.03 30.39
N LEU A 703 -6.08 23.52 30.80
CA LEU A 703 -5.89 22.21 31.41
C LEU A 703 -5.46 22.41 32.85
N LEU A 704 -6.27 21.93 33.79
CA LEU A 704 -6.03 22.02 35.22
C LEU A 704 -5.70 20.63 35.77
N TRP A 705 -4.73 20.56 36.67
CA TRP A 705 -4.41 19.37 37.45
C TRP A 705 -4.75 19.64 38.90
N VAL A 706 -5.80 18.99 39.39
CA VAL A 706 -6.39 19.26 40.71
C VAL A 706 -6.24 18.03 41.59
N SER A 707 -5.62 18.21 42.75
CA SER A 707 -5.40 17.17 43.75
C SER A 707 -6.27 17.39 44.98
N GLN A 708 -6.71 16.29 45.62
CA GLN A 708 -7.39 16.33 46.91
C GLN A 708 -6.48 16.87 48.03
N GLU A 709 -5.16 16.77 47.85
CA GLU A 709 -4.20 17.17 48.88
C GLU A 709 -3.84 18.66 48.79
N ALA A 710 -3.72 19.21 47.59
CA ALA A 710 -3.20 20.57 47.37
C ALA A 710 -4.17 21.52 46.62
N GLY A 711 -5.30 21.00 46.13
CA GLY A 711 -6.13 21.69 45.15
C GLY A 711 -5.39 21.79 43.81
N LEU A 712 -5.44 22.95 43.16
CA LEU A 712 -4.72 23.18 41.90
C LEU A 712 -3.19 23.00 42.07
N VAL A 713 -2.60 22.03 41.35
CA VAL A 713 -1.15 21.74 41.36
C VAL A 713 -0.47 22.32 40.12
N LYS A 714 -1.12 22.19 38.97
CA LYS A 714 -0.62 22.68 37.68
C LYS A 714 -1.78 23.22 36.84
N ALA A 715 -1.54 24.28 36.07
CA ALA A 715 -2.45 24.76 35.03
C ALA A 715 -1.67 25.12 33.76
N GLU A 716 -2.26 24.86 32.61
CA GLU A 716 -1.78 25.34 31.30
C GLU A 716 -2.97 25.97 30.59
N SER A 717 -2.81 27.18 30.05
CA SER A 717 -3.91 27.92 29.43
C SER A 717 -3.44 28.71 28.22
N ASP A 718 -4.20 28.65 27.14
CA ASP A 718 -4.08 29.55 26.00
C ASP A 718 -5.27 30.50 25.99
N VAL A 719 -4.99 31.82 25.99
CA VAL A 719 -6.00 32.87 26.08
C VAL A 719 -5.92 33.78 24.86
N THR A 720 -7.06 34.04 24.24
CA THR A 720 -7.19 34.93 23.07
C THR A 720 -8.17 36.06 23.35
N TYR A 721 -7.78 37.28 22.98
CA TYR A 721 -8.53 38.50 23.22
C TYR A 721 -8.99 39.11 21.89
N TYR A 722 -10.28 39.40 21.79
CA TYR A 722 -10.91 40.00 20.61
C TYR A 722 -11.58 41.33 20.97
N ILE A 723 -11.43 42.35 20.13
CA ILE A 723 -12.20 43.60 20.24
C ILE A 723 -13.06 43.72 18.99
N ASP A 724 -14.38 43.80 19.17
CA ASP A 724 -15.39 43.81 18.09
C ASP A 724 -15.23 42.66 17.07
N GLY A 725 -14.70 41.52 17.53
CA GLY A 725 -14.45 40.32 16.73
C GLY A 725 -13.09 40.24 16.04
N ASP A 726 -12.24 41.28 16.13
CA ASP A 726 -10.87 41.24 15.63
C ASP A 726 -9.91 40.75 16.73
N LEU A 727 -9.07 39.75 16.42
CA LEU A 727 -8.07 39.23 17.36
C LEU A 727 -7.00 40.29 17.63
N VAL A 728 -6.79 40.62 18.91
CA VAL A 728 -5.87 41.68 19.36
C VAL A 728 -4.65 41.12 20.08
N LEU A 729 -4.82 40.04 20.84
CA LEU A 729 -3.76 39.43 21.64
C LEU A 729 -4.01 37.93 21.80
N GLU A 730 -2.93 37.16 21.81
CA GLU A 730 -2.89 35.76 22.18
C GLU A 730 -1.76 35.60 23.20
N GLU A 731 -2.01 34.86 24.27
CA GLU A 731 -1.10 34.70 25.39
C GLU A 731 -1.17 33.26 25.88
N SER A 732 0.00 32.63 26.07
CA SER A 732 0.08 31.29 26.66
C SER A 732 0.63 31.41 28.07
N ARG A 733 -0.06 30.78 29.02
CA ARG A 733 0.30 30.79 30.44
C ARG A 733 0.44 29.37 30.97
N SER A 734 1.41 29.17 31.86
CA SER A 734 1.50 27.94 32.65
C SER A 734 1.74 28.29 34.11
N LEU A 735 1.08 27.57 35.01
CA LEU A 735 1.22 27.71 36.45
C LEU A 735 1.65 26.35 37.03
N LEU A 736 2.72 26.33 37.82
CA LEU A 736 3.18 25.12 38.53
C LEU A 736 3.36 25.42 40.01
N MET A 737 2.77 24.62 40.88
CA MET A 737 2.95 24.74 42.33
C MET A 737 4.40 24.44 42.70
N VAL A 738 5.04 25.36 43.42
CA VAL A 738 6.43 25.25 43.89
C VAL A 738 6.49 24.78 45.33
N SER A 739 5.52 25.19 46.16
CA SER A 739 5.40 24.73 47.54
C SER A 739 4.01 25.01 48.09
N ILE A 740 3.61 24.23 49.09
CA ILE A 740 2.39 24.42 49.88
C ILE A 740 2.74 24.39 51.37
N ASP A 741 2.26 25.37 52.12
CA ASP A 741 2.30 25.40 53.59
C ASP A 741 0.86 25.48 54.10
N LYS A 742 0.35 24.35 54.60
CA LYS A 742 -0.96 24.30 55.27
C LYS A 742 -0.71 24.77 56.70
N GLY A 743 -0.98 26.05 56.98
CA GLY A 743 -0.78 26.64 58.30
C GLY A 743 -1.39 25.80 59.44
N GLU A 744 -0.94 26.00 60.68
CA GLU A 744 -1.58 25.38 61.86
C GLU A 744 -3.02 25.90 61.96
N GLY A 745 -4.00 25.08 61.57
CA GLY A 745 -5.42 25.43 61.50
C GLY A 745 -6.06 25.91 62.80
#